data_AF-A0AAN8N1A2-F1
#
_entry.id   AF-A0AAN8N1A2-F1
#
_cell.length_a   1.000
_cell.length_b   1.000
_cell.length_c   1.000
_cell.angle_alpha   90.00
_cell.angle_beta   90.00
_cell.angle_gamma   90.00
#
_symmetry.space_group_name_H-M   'P 1'
#
loop_
_entity.id
_entity.type
_entity.pdbx_description
1 polymer ?
#
loop_
_entity_poly.entity_id
_entity_poly.type
_entity_poly.pdbx_seq_one_letter_code
_entity_poly.pdbx_strand_id
1 'polypeptide(L)'
;MSYVYFMILVARFERENIGTNLLERAPTSQHALPGIAFFVFIILQIIMYPILAAIVESWLYGTASPNRTIGTTSDENAIEIENFTRKYPPSWWNRRSKEIVVAVNDLSVNVRKGCIVSLLGANGSGKSTTNNAISGLDTITSGEIRISGVKTDLGVCPQNNVLWDDLSVLEHLRVWQYLKVGYLNNEEIDGIVKSCDLFQKKDALAKTLSGGQKRKLQLAIMFIGGSKIGIVDEASSGLDPLSRRKLWDIILSERNKRTILLTTHYLEEADFLSDYIVILSKGHLKCTGSSAELKARYGGGYRVHCFDDDAPPIIDGIPGKQLYDQTIYRADDTVGAGAVIKALNELDMKDFHINGPTIEDVFLKVALETAAARVSVAGTQEKQSKVELCTGKRVGMIPQALIMFQKRLVILRHSLFPMITAILIPILAAGITLRFLKGFEVASCDPSASMSNFENVNISSLDIDVDIVFGPAEAVGLPAAFKLQEVFGGFSESPMAGSDGFNVLELLNSTHVVNSYDSFISYIRDRYKDVIPGGFWLQDGAPTLGFVGNDGGLYNALLALNILDNLRDNATIITTYTNFDVSFAPGTGDSLQFITYFALGMSVFPAFFVLYPTLERLRNVRALHYSNGVRAGSLWIAYTLFDFMFILVISVVVTIILVASTSVWWNVGHLFAILMLYGLAAVLFAYIVSLLAKSQLAAFAMVAGYNAVLFLLYMIGYMSVLTYSPIADQNRNIIIVHFALSIISPVPSFVRGLFASLNLFQIDCRDDAFVAPQDMIAYGGPILYLVIQIIVYFSVMVWWESGAYRLDTRRIFSKTKDTERDATETDREVFEELKRVDSSTSDGLRVLHVSKSFGNVQAVEDVSFGVKPGEIFALLGPNGAGKSTTISMIRGVLRPDSGDIFVQGLKMHSKDKPEARSHLGVCPQFDACDQMTTREHLRFYAKIRGVDDIDHNVQVVLDAAGLTEFSERMAWKLSGGNRRKLSLAIALMGNPSVMLLDEPSSSMDSASQRLLWNILRSIAPGRSLLLTSHSMLEVDALANRAGIVSRKMLAVGTTDYLREKHGNHYHIHIVLKSSPNTPDEEMESVKSWILNNFQGAEVEDKSFHGQTKFKVPSTMTFGDKEVAADDGISKTDIQAEKVKVKQCNNTINILFQLLEENKESLGIDFYSISRTSMDEVFLNIVGNANVIEEGYQLEQEESRKKSVSRWRRRKGRKTDGI
;
A
#
# COMPACT_ATOMS: atom_id res chain seq x y z
N MET A 1 -20.78 -10.42 24.08
CA MET A 1 -21.34 -11.61 24.77
C MET A 1 -22.22 -11.25 25.95
N SER A 2 -21.76 -10.46 26.94
CA SER A 2 -22.55 -10.13 28.15
C SER A 2 -23.93 -9.50 27.85
N TYR A 3 -24.03 -8.65 26.83
CA TYR A 3 -25.30 -8.07 26.38
C TYR A 3 -26.31 -9.12 25.88
N VAL A 4 -25.86 -10.12 25.12
CA VAL A 4 -26.74 -11.16 24.57
C VAL A 4 -27.29 -12.04 25.68
N TYR A 5 -26.45 -12.44 26.65
CA TYR A 5 -26.89 -13.21 27.81
C TYR A 5 -27.84 -12.41 28.71
N PHE A 6 -27.63 -11.10 28.82
CA PHE A 6 -28.57 -10.21 29.52
C PHE A 6 -29.94 -10.17 28.84
N MET A 7 -30.00 -10.01 27.51
CA MET A 7 -31.27 -10.04 26.78
C MET A 7 -32.00 -11.38 26.91
N ILE A 8 -31.27 -12.50 26.92
CA ILE A 8 -31.85 -13.83 27.16
C ILE A 8 -32.44 -13.94 28.58
N LEU A 9 -31.79 -13.33 29.58
CA LEU A 9 -32.29 -13.30 30.95
C LEU A 9 -33.59 -12.49 31.04
N VAL A 10 -33.64 -11.30 30.45
CA VAL A 10 -34.86 -10.46 30.39
C VAL A 10 -35.99 -11.22 29.71
N ALA A 11 -35.73 -11.84 28.55
CA ALA A 11 -36.73 -12.59 27.80
C ALA A 11 -37.31 -13.79 28.57
N ARG A 12 -36.55 -14.38 29.50
CA ARG A 12 -37.05 -15.48 30.36
C ARG A 12 -37.96 -14.99 31.48
N PHE A 13 -37.68 -13.83 32.06
CA PHE A 13 -38.61 -13.20 33.01
C PHE A 13 -39.92 -12.80 32.31
N GLU A 14 -39.80 -12.24 31.10
CA GLU A 14 -40.95 -11.90 30.25
C GLU A 14 -41.77 -13.13 29.86
N ARG A 15 -41.12 -14.26 29.53
CA ARG A 15 -41.81 -15.53 29.22
C ARG A 15 -42.71 -16.02 30.35
N GLU A 16 -42.33 -15.77 31.59
CA GLU A 16 -43.08 -16.18 32.79
C GLU A 16 -44.02 -15.06 33.29
N ASN A 17 -44.17 -13.96 32.53
CA ASN A 17 -44.94 -12.77 32.90
C ASN A 17 -44.51 -12.14 34.25
N ILE A 18 -43.23 -12.32 34.65
CA ILE A 18 -42.68 -11.75 35.88
C ILE A 18 -41.90 -10.47 35.54
N GLY A 19 -42.06 -9.43 36.34
CA GLY A 19 -41.21 -8.24 36.26
C GLY A 19 -39.73 -8.63 36.36
N THR A 20 -38.90 -8.13 35.45
CA THR A 20 -37.47 -8.50 35.42
C THR A 20 -36.78 -8.07 36.72
N ASN A 21 -36.32 -9.05 37.50
CA ASN A 21 -35.54 -8.80 38.72
C ASN A 21 -34.05 -9.03 38.46
N LEU A 22 -33.25 -7.95 38.56
CA LEU A 22 -31.81 -7.98 38.26
C LEU A 22 -30.96 -8.66 39.35
N LEU A 23 -31.51 -8.79 40.56
CA LEU A 23 -30.83 -9.42 41.70
C LEU A 23 -31.05 -10.94 41.73
N GLU A 24 -32.06 -11.42 41.01
CA GLU A 24 -32.44 -12.82 40.99
C GLU A 24 -31.97 -13.53 39.71
N ARG A 25 -31.95 -14.86 39.78
CA ARG A 25 -31.70 -15.70 38.61
C ARG A 25 -32.91 -15.65 37.67
N ALA A 26 -32.69 -15.77 36.37
CA ALA A 26 -33.79 -15.97 35.44
C ALA A 26 -34.58 -17.25 35.82
N PRO A 27 -35.92 -17.19 35.84
CA PRO A 27 -36.73 -18.39 35.98
C PRO A 27 -36.38 -19.36 34.83
N THR A 28 -36.47 -20.67 35.11
CA THR A 28 -36.10 -21.78 34.18
C THR A 28 -34.65 -21.79 33.66
N SER A 29 -33.75 -20.94 34.18
CA SER A 29 -32.34 -20.90 33.78
C SER A 29 -31.48 -21.99 34.41
N GLN A 30 -30.72 -22.72 33.58
CA GLN A 30 -29.68 -23.65 34.03
C GLN A 30 -28.41 -22.95 34.59
N HIS A 31 -28.25 -21.65 34.34
CA HIS A 31 -27.09 -20.87 34.80
C HIS A 31 -27.42 -20.07 36.06
N ALA A 32 -26.48 -20.03 37.00
CA ALA A 32 -26.64 -19.44 38.34
C ALA A 32 -26.30 -17.94 38.46
N LEU A 33 -26.01 -17.25 37.36
CA LEU A 33 -25.57 -15.85 37.41
C LEU A 33 -26.77 -14.87 37.41
N PRO A 34 -26.82 -13.91 38.35
CA PRO A 34 -27.87 -12.87 38.38
C PRO A 34 -27.65 -11.82 37.29
N GLY A 35 -28.73 -11.13 36.89
CA GLY A 35 -28.70 -10.11 35.85
C GLY A 35 -27.68 -8.99 36.09
N ILE A 36 -27.50 -8.58 37.36
CA ILE A 36 -26.56 -7.53 37.75
C ILE A 36 -25.10 -7.89 37.51
N ALA A 37 -24.75 -9.19 37.55
CA ALA A 37 -23.37 -9.64 37.32
C ALA A 37 -22.92 -9.32 35.89
N PHE A 38 -23.83 -9.42 34.90
CA PHE A 38 -23.51 -9.08 33.51
C PHE A 38 -23.24 -7.58 33.32
N PHE A 39 -23.94 -6.70 34.06
CA PHE A 39 -23.65 -5.27 34.08
C PHE A 39 -22.31 -4.95 34.72
N VAL A 40 -21.99 -5.60 35.85
CA VAL A 40 -20.68 -5.45 36.50
C VAL A 40 -19.55 -5.87 35.56
N PHE A 41 -19.71 -6.98 34.84
CA PHE A 41 -18.73 -7.40 33.84
C PHE A 41 -18.57 -6.40 32.70
N ILE A 42 -19.66 -5.77 32.23
CA ILE A 42 -19.57 -4.72 31.20
C ILE A 42 -18.79 -3.51 31.71
N ILE A 43 -19.11 -3.03 32.92
CA ILE A 43 -18.42 -1.87 33.53
C ILE A 43 -16.93 -2.17 33.73
N LEU A 44 -16.61 -3.37 34.24
CA LEU A 44 -15.23 -3.81 34.40
C LEU A 44 -14.48 -3.86 33.05
N GLN A 45 -15.12 -4.36 31.99
CA GLN A 45 -14.52 -4.38 30.65
C GLN A 45 -14.24 -2.97 30.12
N ILE A 46 -15.16 -2.01 30.32
CA ILE A 46 -15.01 -0.61 29.87
C ILE A 46 -13.81 0.07 30.55
N ILE A 47 -13.55 -0.20 31.82
CA ILE A 47 -12.45 0.45 32.57
C ILE A 47 -11.13 -0.30 32.37
N MET A 48 -11.16 -1.64 32.44
CA MET A 48 -9.95 -2.46 32.43
C MET A 48 -9.26 -2.46 31.06
N TYR A 49 -10.02 -2.45 29.96
CA TYR A 49 -9.43 -2.50 28.61
C TYR A 49 -8.61 -1.26 28.24
N PRO A 50 -9.04 0.00 28.50
CA PRO A 50 -8.19 1.17 28.29
C PRO A 50 -6.92 1.17 29.14
N ILE A 51 -7.01 0.73 30.41
CA ILE A 51 -5.84 0.66 31.30
C ILE A 51 -4.85 -0.41 30.81
N LEU A 52 -5.34 -1.61 30.49
CA LEU A 52 -4.53 -2.66 29.88
C LEU A 52 -3.93 -2.19 28.56
N ALA A 53 -4.69 -1.49 27.72
CA ALA A 53 -4.19 -0.93 26.47
C ALA A 53 -3.06 0.07 26.72
N ALA A 54 -3.21 0.98 27.68
CA ALA A 54 -2.18 1.95 28.05
C ALA A 54 -0.92 1.28 28.64
N ILE A 55 -1.07 0.24 29.47
CA ILE A 55 0.05 -0.53 30.01
C ILE A 55 0.78 -1.29 28.89
N VAL A 56 0.02 -1.96 28.01
CA VAL A 56 0.57 -2.69 26.87
C VAL A 56 1.25 -1.73 25.89
N GLU A 57 0.68 -0.55 25.67
CA GLU A 57 1.28 0.49 24.83
C GLU A 57 2.58 1.02 25.43
N SER A 58 2.58 1.36 26.72
CA SER A 58 3.78 1.80 27.43
C SER A 58 4.87 0.72 27.43
N TRP A 59 4.50 -0.55 27.56
CA TRP A 59 5.44 -1.68 27.55
C TRP A 59 5.99 -1.99 26.15
N LEU A 60 5.18 -1.89 25.10
CA LEU A 60 5.60 -2.19 23.72
C LEU A 60 6.30 -1.00 23.04
N TYR A 61 5.92 0.23 23.36
CA TYR A 61 6.32 1.45 22.63
C TYR A 61 6.95 2.53 23.51
N GLY A 62 7.22 2.27 24.80
CA GLY A 62 7.90 3.24 25.67
C GLY A 62 9.34 3.52 25.20
N THR A 63 9.63 4.79 24.86
CA THR A 63 10.96 5.22 24.36
C THR A 63 11.75 6.07 25.35
N ALA A 64 11.21 6.33 26.55
CA ALA A 64 11.88 7.13 27.57
C ALA A 64 13.15 6.41 28.07
N SER A 65 14.32 6.99 27.78
CA SER A 65 15.61 6.52 28.31
C SER A 65 16.19 7.53 29.30
N PRO A 66 16.67 7.11 30.48
CA PRO A 66 17.28 8.02 31.46
C PRO A 66 18.58 8.67 30.95
N ASN A 67 19.28 8.03 30.00
CA ASN A 67 20.58 8.48 29.48
C ASN A 67 20.47 9.56 28.38
N ARG A 68 19.28 10.15 28.18
CA ARG A 68 19.04 11.24 27.24
C ARG A 68 18.61 12.47 28.03
N THR A 69 19.49 13.46 28.12
CA THR A 69 19.26 14.67 28.91
C THR A 69 19.11 15.88 27.98
N ILE A 70 18.09 16.69 28.23
CA ILE A 70 17.86 17.98 27.56
C ILE A 70 18.11 19.05 28.62
N GLY A 71 19.13 19.90 28.43
CA GLY A 71 19.59 20.85 29.45
C GLY A 71 20.73 21.75 28.97
N THR A 72 21.43 22.43 29.89
CA THR A 72 22.56 23.31 29.56
C THR A 72 23.80 22.49 29.19
N THR A 73 24.06 22.34 27.89
CA THR A 73 25.36 21.91 27.35
C THR A 73 26.38 23.04 27.47
N SER A 74 27.65 22.76 27.11
CA SER A 74 28.66 23.81 26.88
C SER A 74 28.12 24.90 25.93
N ASP A 75 28.52 26.16 26.13
CA ASP A 75 27.99 27.29 25.34
C ASP A 75 28.25 27.16 23.83
N GLU A 76 29.22 26.34 23.42
CA GLU A 76 29.61 26.14 22.02
C GLU A 76 28.84 25.02 21.27
N ASN A 77 28.44 23.94 21.97
CA ASN A 77 27.84 22.76 21.34
C ASN A 77 26.32 22.67 21.52
N ALA A 78 25.62 22.29 20.45
CA ALA A 78 24.18 22.04 20.43
C ALA A 78 23.84 20.60 20.84
N ILE A 79 24.63 19.63 20.39
CA ILE A 79 24.46 18.19 20.68
C ILE A 79 25.83 17.60 21.02
N GLU A 80 25.91 16.90 22.15
CA GLU A 80 27.08 16.15 22.60
C GLU A 80 26.69 14.68 22.76
N ILE A 81 27.38 13.80 22.03
CA ILE A 81 27.19 12.35 22.06
C ILE A 81 28.47 11.74 22.63
N GLU A 82 28.36 11.00 23.73
CA GLU A 82 29.51 10.35 24.38
C GLU A 82 29.27 8.84 24.54
N ASN A 83 30.18 8.05 23.96
CA ASN A 83 30.23 6.59 24.05
C ASN A 83 28.88 5.89 23.76
N PHE A 84 28.12 6.46 22.83
CA PHE A 84 26.76 6.01 22.52
C PHE A 84 26.77 4.64 21.85
N THR A 85 26.02 3.70 22.42
CA THR A 85 25.88 2.34 21.91
C THR A 85 24.42 1.89 21.92
N ARG A 86 24.01 1.25 20.82
CA ARG A 86 22.68 0.67 20.65
C ARG A 86 22.75 -0.79 20.21
N LYS A 87 22.15 -1.67 21.00
CA LYS A 87 22.05 -3.12 20.72
C LYS A 87 20.59 -3.56 20.66
N TYR A 88 20.21 -4.26 19.61
CA TYR A 88 18.88 -4.87 19.48
C TYR A 88 18.93 -6.36 19.84
N PRO A 89 18.33 -6.77 20.97
CA PRO A 89 18.24 -8.18 21.31
C PRO A 89 17.20 -8.88 20.42
N PRO A 90 17.38 -10.19 20.12
CA PRO A 90 16.37 -10.96 19.40
C PRO A 90 15.06 -11.06 20.21
N SER A 91 13.93 -11.16 19.51
CA SER A 91 12.62 -11.39 20.12
C SER A 91 12.66 -12.59 21.07
N TRP A 92 11.93 -12.50 22.18
CA TRP A 92 11.90 -13.50 23.25
C TRP A 92 11.64 -14.94 22.77
N TRP A 93 10.83 -15.13 21.72
CA TRP A 93 10.60 -16.45 21.10
C TRP A 93 11.77 -16.99 20.27
N ASN A 94 12.61 -16.12 19.72
CA ASN A 94 13.75 -16.50 18.85
C ASN A 94 15.11 -16.31 19.55
N ARG A 95 15.11 -16.13 20.88
CA ARG A 95 16.30 -15.79 21.66
C ARG A 95 17.41 -16.84 21.64
N ARG A 96 17.07 -18.10 21.31
CA ARG A 96 18.03 -19.22 21.19
C ARG A 96 18.70 -19.35 19.82
N SER A 97 18.19 -18.68 18.78
CA SER A 97 18.62 -18.91 17.39
C SER A 97 19.28 -17.71 16.72
N LYS A 98 19.19 -16.50 17.30
CA LYS A 98 19.65 -15.26 16.66
C LYS A 98 20.63 -14.49 17.54
N GLU A 99 21.65 -13.94 16.90
CA GLU A 99 22.64 -13.07 17.54
C GLU A 99 22.08 -11.67 17.82
N ILE A 100 22.70 -10.99 18.79
CA ILE A 100 22.40 -9.59 19.12
C ILE A 100 22.96 -8.71 18.01
N VAL A 101 22.11 -7.87 17.41
CA VAL A 101 22.54 -6.94 16.37
C VAL A 101 23.02 -5.65 17.03
N VAL A 102 24.30 -5.34 16.89
CA VAL A 102 24.88 -4.06 17.31
C VAL A 102 24.67 -3.06 16.19
N ALA A 103 23.89 -2.02 16.44
CA ALA A 103 23.55 -1.01 15.44
C ALA A 103 24.54 0.16 15.44
N VAL A 104 24.93 0.61 16.64
CA VAL A 104 25.94 1.66 16.86
C VAL A 104 26.79 1.23 18.04
N ASN A 105 28.11 1.42 17.94
CA ASN A 105 29.07 0.97 18.92
C ASN A 105 30.07 2.09 19.22
N ASP A 106 30.04 2.60 20.45
CA ASP A 106 30.96 3.60 20.99
C ASP A 106 31.10 4.86 20.11
N LEU A 107 29.97 5.47 19.76
CA LEU A 107 29.94 6.69 18.95
C LEU A 107 30.09 7.93 19.84
N SER A 108 31.11 8.74 19.56
CA SER A 108 31.33 10.04 20.21
C SER A 108 31.46 11.15 19.18
N VAL A 109 30.54 12.13 19.19
CA VAL A 109 30.45 13.22 18.20
C VAL A 109 29.89 14.48 18.85
N ASN A 110 30.52 15.63 18.58
CA ASN A 110 30.08 16.95 19.04
C ASN A 110 29.59 17.80 17.85
N VAL A 111 28.39 18.36 17.99
CA VAL A 111 27.74 19.21 16.97
C VAL A 111 27.69 20.64 17.49
N ARG A 112 28.36 21.56 16.77
CA ARG A 112 28.44 22.99 17.11
C ARG A 112 27.14 23.73 16.78
N LYS A 113 26.85 24.81 17.51
CA LYS A 113 25.68 25.66 17.25
C LYS A 113 25.77 26.36 15.90
N GLY A 114 24.66 26.43 15.15
CA GLY A 114 24.53 27.18 13.89
C GLY A 114 25.12 26.52 12.64
N CYS A 115 25.75 25.34 12.79
CA CYS A 115 26.34 24.58 11.68
C CYS A 115 25.36 23.55 11.09
N ILE A 116 25.60 23.17 9.83
CA ILE A 116 24.96 22.03 9.18
C ILE A 116 25.94 20.85 9.21
N VAL A 117 25.61 19.83 10.00
CA VAL A 117 26.42 18.60 10.11
C VAL A 117 25.76 17.47 9.34
N SER A 118 26.50 16.84 8.43
CA SER A 118 26.02 15.70 7.66
C SER A 118 26.57 14.38 8.20
N LEU A 119 25.67 13.49 8.60
CA LEU A 119 25.98 12.13 9.02
C LEU A 119 25.83 11.15 7.84
N LEU A 120 26.97 10.68 7.33
CA LEU A 120 27.08 9.80 6.17
C LEU A 120 27.42 8.36 6.60
N GLY A 121 27.10 7.39 5.75
CA GLY A 121 27.30 5.99 6.05
C GLY A 121 26.59 5.06 5.09
N ALA A 122 27.04 3.81 5.00
CA ALA A 122 26.34 2.78 4.21
C ALA A 122 24.98 2.43 4.84
N ASN A 123 24.12 1.73 4.09
CA ASN A 123 22.88 1.21 4.66
C ASN A 123 23.17 0.25 5.82
N GLY A 124 22.51 0.46 6.96
CA GLY A 124 22.77 -0.31 8.19
C GLY A 124 24.00 0.12 8.98
N SER A 125 24.61 1.28 8.69
CA SER A 125 25.73 1.81 9.48
C SER A 125 25.32 2.47 10.81
N GLY A 126 24.02 2.55 11.12
CA GLY A 126 23.49 3.11 12.36
C GLY A 126 23.00 4.56 12.29
N LYS A 127 23.01 5.23 11.12
CA LYS A 127 22.58 6.64 10.95
C LYS A 127 21.21 6.96 11.53
N SER A 128 20.16 6.30 11.03
CA SER A 128 18.77 6.54 11.48
C SER A 128 18.58 6.11 12.94
N THR A 129 19.32 5.09 13.41
CA THR A 129 19.35 4.70 14.82
C THR A 129 19.90 5.82 15.70
N THR A 130 20.98 6.48 15.28
CA THR A 130 21.53 7.67 15.96
C THR A 130 20.52 8.82 15.96
N ASN A 131 19.91 9.17 14.82
CA ASN A 131 18.89 10.22 14.74
C ASN A 131 17.65 9.92 15.62
N ASN A 132 17.19 8.66 15.65
CA ASN A 132 16.07 8.25 16.48
C ASN A 132 16.40 8.28 17.98
N ALA A 133 17.63 7.97 18.36
CA ALA A 133 18.09 8.12 19.74
C ALA A 133 18.13 9.61 20.16
N ILE A 134 18.66 10.50 19.31
CA ILE A 134 18.70 11.94 19.59
C ILE A 134 17.28 12.52 19.69
N SER A 135 16.37 12.12 18.79
CA SER A 135 14.98 12.58 18.81
C SER A 135 14.12 11.99 19.95
N GLY A 136 14.58 10.92 20.60
CA GLY A 136 13.83 10.22 21.66
C GLY A 136 12.79 9.23 21.13
N LEU A 137 12.91 8.81 19.87
CA LEU A 137 12.12 7.75 19.25
C LEU A 137 12.68 6.34 19.49
N ASP A 138 13.95 6.24 19.89
CA ASP A 138 14.58 4.96 20.27
C ASP A 138 15.33 5.07 21.60
N THR A 139 15.45 3.95 22.31
CA THR A 139 16.10 3.91 23.63
C THR A 139 17.63 3.80 23.50
N ILE A 140 18.36 4.27 24.51
CA ILE A 140 19.82 4.14 24.58
C ILE A 140 20.18 2.87 25.37
N THR A 141 21.14 2.06 24.89
CA THR A 141 21.62 0.88 25.64
C THR A 141 22.75 1.24 26.60
N SER A 142 23.73 2.02 26.15
CA SER A 142 24.79 2.60 26.97
C SER A 142 25.34 3.89 26.34
N GLY A 143 26.06 4.70 27.12
CA GLY A 143 26.49 6.04 26.74
C GLY A 143 25.47 7.12 27.13
N GLU A 144 25.77 8.36 26.81
CA GLU A 144 24.95 9.54 27.12
C GLU A 144 24.78 10.42 25.88
N ILE A 145 23.58 11.02 25.73
CA ILE A 145 23.30 12.05 24.71
C ILE A 145 22.78 13.30 25.43
N ARG A 146 23.51 14.41 25.28
CA ARG A 146 23.15 15.73 25.85
C ARG A 146 22.73 16.68 24.73
N ILE A 147 21.57 17.31 24.90
CA ILE A 147 21.00 18.25 23.93
C ILE A 147 20.80 19.60 24.61
N SER A 148 21.28 20.67 23.96
CA SER A 148 21.12 22.04 24.43
C SER A 148 19.67 22.52 24.34
N GLY A 149 19.17 23.21 25.36
CA GLY A 149 17.91 23.96 25.31
C GLY A 149 16.71 23.26 25.95
N VAL A 150 15.49 23.58 25.49
CA VAL A 150 14.23 23.01 25.97
C VAL A 150 13.72 21.97 24.96
N LYS A 151 12.86 21.03 25.39
CA LYS A 151 12.28 20.01 24.50
C LYS A 151 11.60 20.58 23.24
N THR A 152 11.06 21.79 23.30
CA THR A 152 10.44 22.53 22.19
C THR A 152 11.44 23.01 21.14
N ASP A 153 12.73 23.14 21.51
CA ASP A 153 13.79 23.62 20.62
C ASP A 153 14.23 22.57 19.59
N LEU A 154 13.80 21.31 19.74
CA LEU A 154 14.12 20.21 18.83
C LEU A 154 13.00 19.98 17.81
N GLY A 155 13.31 20.20 16.53
CA GLY A 155 12.48 19.83 15.39
C GLY A 155 13.00 18.57 14.71
N VAL A 156 12.10 17.71 14.21
CA VAL A 156 12.47 16.48 13.49
C VAL A 156 11.71 16.39 12.18
N CYS A 157 12.42 16.11 11.09
CA CYS A 157 11.89 15.79 9.78
C CYS A 157 12.23 14.31 9.47
N PRO A 158 11.34 13.35 9.79
CA PRO A 158 11.62 11.91 9.61
C PRO A 158 11.65 11.49 8.14
N GLN A 159 12.28 10.35 7.82
CA GLN A 159 12.42 9.83 6.45
C GLN A 159 11.08 9.70 5.69
N ASN A 160 10.03 9.21 6.35
CA ASN A 160 8.69 9.10 5.75
C ASN A 160 7.87 10.38 5.97
N ASN A 161 7.02 10.72 5.00
CA ASN A 161 6.08 11.84 5.14
C ASN A 161 4.99 11.48 6.15
N VAL A 162 5.06 12.04 7.35
CA VAL A 162 4.06 11.88 8.42
C VAL A 162 3.10 13.06 8.37
N LEU A 163 2.19 13.04 7.41
CA LEU A 163 1.21 14.11 7.16
C LEU A 163 -0.20 13.54 7.20
N TRP A 164 -1.17 14.35 7.63
CA TRP A 164 -2.58 14.01 7.54
C TRP A 164 -3.10 14.36 6.15
N ASP A 165 -3.41 13.35 5.34
CA ASP A 165 -3.79 13.53 3.93
C ASP A 165 -4.98 14.49 3.70
N ASP A 166 -5.88 14.61 4.69
CA ASP A 166 -7.10 15.43 4.62
C ASP A 166 -6.99 16.82 5.25
N LEU A 167 -5.83 17.20 5.81
CA LEU A 167 -5.59 18.55 6.33
C LEU A 167 -4.87 19.43 5.30
N SER A 168 -5.15 20.73 5.31
CA SER A 168 -4.45 21.71 4.47
C SER A 168 -3.04 22.03 4.99
N VAL A 169 -2.18 22.60 4.14
CA VAL A 169 -0.83 23.07 4.54
C VAL A 169 -0.90 24.00 5.76
N LEU A 170 -1.84 24.95 5.75
CA LEU A 170 -2.02 25.91 6.83
C LEU A 170 -2.53 25.22 8.11
N GLU A 171 -3.50 24.30 8.00
CA GLU A 171 -4.02 23.55 9.15
C GLU A 171 -2.94 22.71 9.82
N HIS A 172 -2.07 22.06 9.05
CA HIS A 172 -0.92 21.33 9.61
C HIS A 172 -0.04 22.25 10.47
N LEU A 173 0.34 23.41 9.95
CA LEU A 173 1.21 24.33 10.66
C LEU A 173 0.55 24.91 11.91
N ARG A 174 -0.76 25.20 11.87
CA ARG A 174 -1.52 25.62 13.06
C ARG A 174 -1.52 24.55 14.15
N VAL A 175 -1.81 23.30 13.79
CA VAL A 175 -1.83 22.18 14.74
C VAL A 175 -0.46 22.02 15.40
N TRP A 176 0.61 22.02 14.60
CA TRP A 176 1.97 21.85 15.12
C TRP A 176 2.48 23.04 15.93
N GLN A 177 2.13 24.28 15.57
CA GLN A 177 2.46 25.46 16.37
C GLN A 177 1.76 25.41 17.73
N TYR A 178 0.47 25.07 17.75
CA TYR A 178 -0.30 24.94 18.98
C TYR A 178 0.25 23.83 19.88
N LEU A 179 0.64 22.68 19.30
CA LEU A 179 1.25 21.57 20.05
C LEU A 179 2.64 21.91 20.62
N LYS A 180 3.44 22.71 19.92
CA LYS A 180 4.80 23.06 20.35
C LYS A 180 4.82 24.23 21.35
N VAL A 181 4.03 25.27 21.12
CA VAL A 181 4.14 26.56 21.84
C VAL A 181 2.88 26.86 22.69
N GLY A 182 1.74 26.22 22.42
CA GLY A 182 0.49 26.44 23.14
C GLY A 182 -0.34 27.64 22.68
N TYR A 183 0.13 28.42 21.70
CA TYR A 183 -0.60 29.52 21.08
C TYR A 183 -0.39 29.56 19.56
N LEU A 184 -1.23 30.33 18.88
CA LEU A 184 -1.20 30.49 17.43
C LEU A 184 -0.68 31.88 17.06
N ASN A 185 0.34 31.92 16.19
CA ASN A 185 0.85 33.15 15.59
C ASN A 185 0.84 33.00 14.06
N ASN A 186 -0.16 33.63 13.42
CA ASN A 186 -0.36 33.55 11.97
C ASN A 186 0.77 34.22 11.18
N GLU A 187 1.45 35.23 11.73
CA GLU A 187 2.56 35.90 11.04
C GLU A 187 3.77 34.98 10.89
N GLU A 188 4.08 34.21 11.94
CA GLU A 188 5.14 33.18 11.89
C GLU A 188 4.78 32.08 10.90
N ILE A 189 3.51 31.63 10.89
CA ILE A 189 3.02 30.62 9.93
C ILE A 189 3.19 31.12 8.49
N ASP A 190 2.70 32.31 8.17
CA ASP A 190 2.79 32.88 6.83
C ASP A 190 4.25 33.11 6.42
N GLY A 191 5.11 33.52 7.37
CA GLY A 191 6.55 33.63 7.18
C GLY A 191 7.21 32.31 6.79
N ILE A 192 6.89 31.22 7.50
CA ILE A 192 7.42 29.87 7.23
C ILE A 192 6.87 29.29 5.93
N VAL A 193 5.58 29.50 5.65
CA VAL A 193 4.96 29.08 4.38
C VAL A 193 5.65 29.76 3.19
N LYS A 194 6.01 31.04 3.34
CA LYS A 194 6.75 31.78 2.32
C LYS A 194 8.20 31.31 2.20
N SER A 195 8.90 31.08 3.32
CA SER A 195 10.29 30.58 3.28
C SER A 195 10.41 29.19 2.69
N CYS A 196 9.38 28.35 2.84
CA CYS A 196 9.35 26.99 2.30
C CYS A 196 8.77 26.88 0.87
N ASP A 197 8.57 27.99 0.14
CA ASP A 197 8.01 28.01 -1.24
C ASP A 197 6.61 27.35 -1.36
N LEU A 198 5.79 27.40 -0.30
CA LEU A 198 4.45 26.78 -0.26
C LEU A 198 3.28 27.77 -0.32
N PHE A 199 3.57 29.07 -0.47
CA PHE A 199 2.55 30.13 -0.40
C PHE A 199 1.39 29.96 -1.39
N GLN A 200 1.69 29.50 -2.62
CA GLN A 200 0.65 29.28 -3.63
C GLN A 200 -0.30 28.12 -3.26
N LYS A 201 0.17 27.15 -2.47
CA LYS A 201 -0.58 25.94 -2.08
C LYS A 201 -0.96 25.91 -0.61
N LYS A 202 -1.03 27.06 0.07
CA LYS A 202 -1.34 27.14 1.50
C LYS A 202 -2.68 26.50 1.89
N ASP A 203 -3.67 26.54 0.99
CA ASP A 203 -5.02 25.99 1.21
C ASP A 203 -5.19 24.60 0.57
N ALA A 204 -4.16 24.06 -0.08
CA ALA A 204 -4.21 22.74 -0.69
C ALA A 204 -4.12 21.64 0.39
N LEU A 205 -4.89 20.57 0.21
CA LEU A 205 -4.85 19.39 1.06
C LEU A 205 -3.53 18.64 0.88
N ALA A 206 -2.99 18.05 1.95
CA ALA A 206 -1.71 17.33 1.87
C ALA A 206 -1.73 16.20 0.82
N LYS A 207 -2.86 15.50 0.61
CA LYS A 207 -2.96 14.45 -0.41
C LYS A 207 -2.77 14.92 -1.86
N THR A 208 -2.97 16.20 -2.16
CA THR A 208 -2.81 16.76 -3.52
C THR A 208 -1.41 17.33 -3.76
N LEU A 209 -0.58 17.41 -2.73
CA LEU A 209 0.81 17.85 -2.83
C LEU A 209 1.69 16.77 -3.50
N SER A 210 2.64 17.21 -4.33
CA SER A 210 3.68 16.34 -4.87
C SER A 210 4.59 15.82 -3.73
N GLY A 211 5.37 14.77 -3.97
CA GLY A 211 6.31 14.23 -2.98
C GLY A 211 7.29 15.29 -2.45
N GLY A 212 7.83 16.14 -3.34
CA GLY A 212 8.68 17.27 -2.97
C GLY A 212 7.96 18.33 -2.15
N GLN A 213 6.72 18.69 -2.52
CA GLN A 213 5.90 19.63 -1.76
C GLN A 213 5.53 19.09 -0.37
N LYS A 214 5.22 17.79 -0.24
CA LYS A 214 5.02 17.12 1.05
C LYS A 214 6.27 17.24 1.93
N ARG A 215 7.45 17.08 1.32
CA ARG A 215 8.72 17.24 2.04
C ARG A 215 8.99 18.66 2.52
N LYS A 216 8.70 19.66 1.68
CA LYS A 216 8.75 21.07 2.06
C LYS A 216 7.80 21.37 3.23
N LEU A 217 6.59 20.81 3.22
CA LEU A 217 5.63 20.96 4.32
C LEU A 217 6.18 20.32 5.61
N GLN A 218 6.84 19.17 5.50
CA GLN A 218 7.45 18.51 6.64
C GLN A 218 8.62 19.31 7.23
N LEU A 219 9.43 19.96 6.39
CA LEU A 219 10.43 20.93 6.84
C LEU A 219 9.79 22.15 7.50
N ALA A 220 8.68 22.66 6.96
CA ALA A 220 7.92 23.74 7.59
C ALA A 220 7.41 23.35 9.00
N ILE A 221 6.94 22.11 9.18
CA ILE A 221 6.56 21.54 10.49
C ILE A 221 7.77 21.39 11.42
N MET A 222 8.95 21.09 10.88
CA MET A 222 10.18 21.08 11.67
C MET A 222 10.49 22.50 12.16
N PHE A 223 10.33 23.51 11.30
CA PHE A 223 10.71 24.89 11.57
C PHE A 223 9.74 25.67 12.49
N ILE A 224 8.45 25.32 12.47
CA ILE A 224 7.40 26.01 13.25
C ILE A 224 7.67 25.93 14.76
N GLY A 225 7.39 27.02 15.49
CA GLY A 225 7.60 27.09 16.94
C GLY A 225 9.04 27.38 17.34
N GLY A 226 9.84 27.98 16.44
CA GLY A 226 11.17 28.50 16.77
C GLY A 226 12.26 27.45 17.07
N SER A 227 12.11 26.20 16.62
CA SER A 227 13.08 25.12 16.91
C SER A 227 14.53 25.47 16.52
N LYS A 228 15.44 25.53 17.49
CA LYS A 228 16.86 25.87 17.31
C LYS A 228 17.71 24.71 16.78
N ILE A 229 17.27 23.48 17.00
CA ILE A 229 17.95 22.25 16.55
C ILE A 229 17.00 21.50 15.63
N GLY A 230 17.42 21.22 14.40
CA GLY A 230 16.66 20.45 13.42
C GLY A 230 17.37 19.15 13.07
N ILE A 231 16.66 18.02 13.17
CA ILE A 231 17.14 16.72 12.66
C ILE A 231 16.40 16.44 11.35
N VAL A 232 17.16 16.32 10.27
CA VAL A 232 16.63 16.04 8.93
C VAL A 232 17.09 14.66 8.52
N ASP A 233 16.15 13.71 8.46
CA ASP A 233 16.46 12.32 8.11
C ASP A 233 16.13 12.04 6.63
N GLU A 234 17.16 11.97 5.78
CA GLU A 234 17.07 11.63 4.35
C GLU A 234 16.00 12.40 3.56
N ALA A 235 15.94 13.72 3.74
CA ALA A 235 14.83 14.49 3.20
C ALA A 235 14.78 14.66 1.69
N SER A 236 15.92 14.61 1.03
CA SER A 236 16.04 14.70 -0.42
C SER A 236 15.74 13.37 -1.15
N SER A 237 15.56 12.26 -0.41
CA SER A 237 15.41 10.92 -0.97
C SER A 237 14.15 10.81 -1.84
N GLY A 238 14.31 10.27 -3.05
CA GLY A 238 13.22 10.11 -4.03
C GLY A 238 12.70 11.41 -4.67
N LEU A 239 13.34 12.56 -4.42
CA LEU A 239 13.01 13.82 -5.09
C LEU A 239 13.80 13.97 -6.40
N ASP A 240 13.15 14.57 -7.40
CA ASP A 240 13.81 14.99 -8.64
C ASP A 240 14.84 16.11 -8.37
N PRO A 241 15.84 16.29 -9.26
CA PRO A 241 16.91 17.28 -9.06
C PRO A 241 16.40 18.70 -8.78
N LEU A 242 15.31 19.12 -9.43
CA LEU A 242 14.75 20.46 -9.28
C LEU A 242 14.10 20.65 -7.90
N SER A 243 13.23 19.71 -7.48
CA SER A 243 12.64 19.73 -6.14
C SER A 243 13.68 19.62 -5.03
N ARG A 244 14.74 18.82 -5.25
CA ARG A 244 15.87 18.66 -4.33
C ARG A 244 16.64 19.96 -4.16
N ARG A 245 16.98 20.65 -5.27
CA ARG A 245 17.72 21.91 -5.22
C ARG A 245 16.98 22.98 -4.42
N LYS A 246 15.66 23.11 -4.65
CA LYS A 246 14.82 23.99 -3.83
C LYS A 246 14.84 23.65 -2.34
N LEU A 247 14.87 22.36 -2.01
CA LEU A 247 14.97 21.91 -0.61
C LEU A 247 16.32 22.31 0.00
N TRP A 248 17.41 22.21 -0.77
CA TRP A 248 18.73 22.68 -0.36
C TRP A 248 18.74 24.19 -0.11
N ASP A 249 18.13 24.97 -0.99
CA ASP A 249 18.03 26.42 -0.83
C ASP A 249 17.27 26.80 0.45
N ILE A 250 16.19 26.06 0.78
CA ILE A 250 15.44 26.24 2.04
C ILE A 250 16.34 25.94 3.25
N ILE A 251 17.07 24.83 3.26
CA ILE A 251 17.97 24.45 4.35
C ILE A 251 19.08 25.49 4.51
N LEU A 252 19.70 25.93 3.41
CA LEU A 252 20.73 26.96 3.42
C LEU A 252 20.21 28.32 3.90
N SER A 253 18.94 28.64 3.64
CA SER A 253 18.32 29.88 4.13
C SER A 253 18.14 29.93 5.66
N GLU A 254 18.12 28.76 6.31
CA GLU A 254 17.98 28.60 7.77
C GLU A 254 19.32 28.31 8.48
N ARG A 255 20.43 28.27 7.74
CA ARG A 255 21.80 28.22 8.27
C ARG A 255 22.06 29.41 9.21
N ASN A 256 22.88 29.23 10.25
CA ASN A 256 23.12 30.15 11.38
C ASN A 256 21.95 30.42 12.31
N LYS A 257 20.70 30.45 11.83
CA LYS A 257 19.52 30.57 12.71
C LYS A 257 19.32 29.32 13.55
N ARG A 258 19.65 28.16 12.99
CA ARG A 258 19.42 26.82 13.57
C ARG A 258 20.62 25.92 13.34
N THR A 259 20.77 24.95 14.22
CA THR A 259 21.73 23.85 14.05
C THR A 259 21.03 22.69 13.36
N ILE A 260 21.55 22.19 12.24
CA ILE A 260 20.88 21.15 11.45
C ILE A 260 21.77 19.92 11.40
N LEU A 261 21.27 18.79 11.91
CA LEU A 261 21.86 17.47 11.72
C LEU A 261 21.13 16.78 10.59
N LEU A 262 21.82 16.59 9.46
CA LEU A 262 21.29 15.99 8.24
C LEU A 262 21.86 14.58 8.07
N THR A 263 21.02 13.58 7.80
CA THR A 263 21.46 12.33 7.18
C THR A 263 21.06 12.33 5.72
N THR A 264 21.97 11.88 4.86
CA THR A 264 21.69 11.74 3.44
C THR A 264 22.41 10.54 2.84
N HIS A 265 21.82 9.99 1.79
CA HIS A 265 22.45 9.02 0.90
C HIS A 265 23.11 9.67 -0.32
N TYR A 266 22.74 10.92 -0.64
CA TYR A 266 23.34 11.66 -1.74
C TYR A 266 24.59 12.36 -1.22
N LEU A 267 25.75 11.88 -1.64
CA LEU A 267 27.02 12.44 -1.19
C LEU A 267 27.25 13.86 -1.72
N GLU A 268 26.67 14.19 -2.88
CA GLU A 268 26.62 15.57 -3.41
C GLU A 268 25.83 16.52 -2.51
N GLU A 269 24.78 16.05 -1.84
CA GLU A 269 24.01 16.87 -0.90
C GLU A 269 24.85 17.23 0.32
N ALA A 270 25.58 16.26 0.86
CA ALA A 270 26.50 16.53 1.96
C ALA A 270 27.62 17.47 1.50
N ASP A 271 28.21 17.26 0.33
CA ASP A 271 29.23 18.15 -0.22
C ASP A 271 28.72 19.59 -0.43
N PHE A 272 27.47 19.74 -0.87
CA PHE A 272 26.86 21.04 -1.10
C PHE A 272 26.43 21.75 0.19
N LEU A 273 25.71 21.06 1.08
CA LEU A 273 25.06 21.64 2.27
C LEU A 273 25.92 21.72 3.52
N SER A 274 26.82 20.76 3.73
CA SER A 274 27.42 20.55 5.06
C SER A 274 28.67 21.37 5.30
N ASP A 275 28.76 21.87 6.53
CA ASP A 275 29.97 22.48 7.09
C ASP A 275 30.96 21.41 7.58
N TYR A 276 30.38 20.33 8.12
CA TYR A 276 31.11 19.25 8.77
C TYR A 276 30.46 17.90 8.41
N ILE A 277 31.28 16.96 7.96
CA ILE A 277 30.85 15.62 7.55
C ILE A 277 31.35 14.61 8.57
N VAL A 278 30.48 13.67 8.95
CA VAL A 278 30.77 12.56 9.85
C VAL A 278 30.49 11.26 9.10
N ILE A 279 31.50 10.42 8.88
CA ILE A 279 31.35 9.15 8.15
C ILE A 279 31.30 7.97 9.13
N LEU A 280 30.19 7.23 9.11
CA LEU A 280 29.96 6.00 9.87
C LEU A 280 30.09 4.75 8.98
N SER A 281 30.73 3.71 9.50
CA SER A 281 30.75 2.38 8.88
C SER A 281 30.58 1.28 9.92
N LYS A 282 29.62 0.36 9.70
CA LYS A 282 29.27 -0.75 10.60
C LYS A 282 29.07 -0.33 12.08
N GLY A 283 28.43 0.81 12.31
CA GLY A 283 28.16 1.30 13.66
C GLY A 283 29.32 2.02 14.34
N HIS A 284 30.46 2.18 13.66
CA HIS A 284 31.65 2.88 14.16
C HIS A 284 31.89 4.19 13.41
N LEU A 285 32.41 5.19 14.13
CA LEU A 285 32.94 6.42 13.55
C LEU A 285 34.25 6.14 12.81
N LYS A 286 34.38 6.63 11.57
CA LYS A 286 35.58 6.44 10.75
C LYS A 286 36.41 7.70 10.59
N CYS A 287 35.78 8.77 10.10
CA CYS A 287 36.45 10.06 9.94
C CYS A 287 35.43 11.19 10.06
N THR A 288 35.93 12.36 10.41
CA THR A 288 35.17 13.61 10.48
C THR A 288 36.01 14.75 9.92
N GLY A 289 35.37 15.76 9.33
CA GLY A 289 36.07 16.90 8.74
C GLY A 289 35.22 17.70 7.77
N SER A 290 35.75 18.79 7.24
CA SER A 290 35.10 19.53 6.13
C SER A 290 35.18 18.74 4.82
N SER A 291 34.35 19.08 3.83
CA SER A 291 34.38 18.39 2.53
C SER A 291 35.76 18.45 1.84
N ALA A 292 36.38 19.63 1.82
CA ALA A 292 37.70 19.80 1.18
C ALA A 292 38.80 19.06 1.96
N GLU A 293 38.78 19.09 3.29
CA GLU A 293 39.72 18.35 4.15
C GLU A 293 39.64 16.84 3.89
N LEU A 294 38.41 16.31 3.83
CA LEU A 294 38.19 14.88 3.58
C LEU A 294 38.64 14.48 2.17
N LYS A 295 38.36 15.29 1.15
CA LYS A 295 38.82 15.06 -0.23
C LYS A 295 40.34 15.05 -0.34
N ALA A 296 41.02 15.98 0.33
CA ALA A 296 42.48 16.05 0.31
C ALA A 296 43.11 14.87 1.06
N ARG A 297 42.63 14.52 2.26
CA ARG A 297 43.22 13.44 3.08
C ARG A 297 42.89 12.04 2.58
N TYR A 298 41.68 11.82 2.09
CA TYR A 298 41.14 10.47 1.82
C TYR A 298 40.61 10.28 0.40
N GLY A 299 40.62 11.30 -0.47
CA GLY A 299 39.99 11.25 -1.79
C GLY A 299 40.67 10.37 -2.84
N GLY A 300 41.89 9.90 -2.57
CA GLY A 300 42.62 9.01 -3.49
C GLY A 300 43.13 9.69 -4.75
N GLY A 301 43.38 11.01 -4.66
CA GLY A 301 44.07 11.78 -5.68
C GLY A 301 43.22 12.27 -6.86
N TYR A 302 43.88 12.97 -7.77
CA TYR A 302 43.34 13.46 -9.04
C TYR A 302 43.52 12.42 -10.15
N ARG A 303 42.55 12.36 -11.06
CA ARG A 303 42.60 11.47 -12.22
C ARG A 303 42.67 12.31 -13.49
N VAL A 304 43.67 12.06 -14.32
CA VAL A 304 43.80 12.69 -15.64
C VAL A 304 43.43 11.66 -16.69
N HIS A 305 42.30 11.88 -17.35
CA HIS A 305 41.79 11.08 -18.45
C HIS A 305 42.34 11.65 -19.75
N CYS A 306 42.95 10.82 -20.56
CA CYS A 306 43.40 11.17 -21.89
C CYS A 306 42.69 10.28 -22.91
N PHE A 307 42.13 10.86 -23.96
CA PHE A 307 41.43 10.14 -25.02
C PHE A 307 42.38 10.03 -26.21
N ASP A 308 43.07 8.91 -26.31
CA ASP A 308 43.97 8.64 -27.42
C ASP A 308 43.92 7.14 -27.77
N ASP A 309 43.98 6.85 -29.07
CA ASP A 309 43.93 5.49 -29.62
C ASP A 309 45.34 4.83 -29.60
N ASP A 310 46.39 5.62 -29.43
CA ASP A 310 47.79 5.16 -29.38
C ASP A 310 48.26 4.76 -27.96
N ALA A 311 49.34 3.98 -27.88
CA ALA A 311 49.85 3.39 -26.64
C ALA A 311 50.11 4.45 -25.54
N PRO A 312 49.81 4.15 -24.25
CA PRO A 312 49.84 5.13 -23.17
C PRO A 312 51.23 5.74 -22.99
N PRO A 313 51.40 7.07 -23.05
CA PRO A 313 52.70 7.70 -22.79
C PRO A 313 53.15 7.38 -21.36
N ILE A 314 54.39 6.91 -21.21
CA ILE A 314 54.98 6.57 -19.92
C ILE A 314 55.45 7.88 -19.27
N ILE A 315 54.78 8.31 -18.21
CA ILE A 315 55.13 9.50 -17.41
C ILE A 315 55.90 9.02 -16.18
N ASP A 316 57.08 9.60 -15.92
CA ASP A 316 57.96 9.18 -14.82
C ASP A 316 57.23 9.23 -13.46
N GLY A 317 57.16 8.07 -12.80
CA GLY A 317 56.61 7.93 -11.44
C GLY A 317 55.09 7.73 -11.33
N ILE A 318 54.32 7.81 -12.43
CA ILE A 318 52.85 7.69 -12.38
C ILE A 318 52.33 6.69 -13.43
N PRO A 319 51.89 5.47 -13.03
CA PRO A 319 51.41 4.47 -13.97
C PRO A 319 50.04 4.87 -14.57
N GLY A 320 49.97 4.97 -15.90
CA GLY A 320 48.71 5.12 -16.64
C GLY A 320 48.01 3.77 -16.82
N LYS A 321 46.72 3.69 -16.49
CA LYS A 321 45.89 2.50 -16.76
C LYS A 321 45.00 2.77 -17.98
N GLN A 322 45.20 2.00 -19.06
CA GLN A 322 44.35 2.07 -20.25
C GLN A 322 43.02 1.34 -20.02
N LEU A 323 41.91 2.01 -20.30
CA LEU A 323 40.54 1.47 -20.26
C LEU A 323 39.83 1.83 -21.56
N TYR A 324 39.72 0.88 -22.49
CA TYR A 324 39.16 1.11 -23.82
C TYR A 324 39.91 2.25 -24.53
N ASP A 325 39.19 3.32 -24.90
CA ASP A 325 39.68 4.46 -25.71
C ASP A 325 40.27 5.59 -24.85
N GLN A 326 40.56 5.33 -23.57
CA GLN A 326 41.13 6.33 -22.66
C GLN A 326 42.24 5.78 -21.76
N THR A 327 43.27 6.60 -21.55
CA THR A 327 44.34 6.35 -20.58
C THR A 327 44.11 7.20 -19.34
N ILE A 328 44.05 6.56 -18.17
CA ILE A 328 43.82 7.25 -16.88
C ILE A 328 45.12 7.27 -16.08
N TYR A 329 45.66 8.46 -15.83
CA TYR A 329 46.75 8.71 -14.88
C TYR A 329 46.18 9.06 -13.51
N ARG A 330 46.72 8.46 -12.44
CA ARG A 330 46.32 8.76 -11.06
C ARG A 330 47.45 9.49 -10.35
N ALA A 331 47.20 10.72 -9.92
CA ALA A 331 48.11 11.48 -9.09
C ALA A 331 47.56 11.60 -7.68
N ASP A 332 48.32 11.22 -6.65
CA ASP A 332 47.82 11.18 -5.27
C ASP A 332 47.54 12.58 -4.69
N ASP A 333 48.26 13.61 -5.15
CA ASP A 333 48.18 15.00 -4.66
C ASP A 333 48.04 16.01 -5.80
N THR A 334 47.67 17.26 -5.47
CA THR A 334 47.59 18.39 -6.42
C THR A 334 48.92 18.63 -7.15
N VAL A 335 50.04 18.49 -6.44
CA VAL A 335 51.40 18.64 -6.99
C VAL A 335 51.69 17.56 -8.04
N GLY A 336 51.32 16.31 -7.76
CA GLY A 336 51.46 15.21 -8.71
C GLY A 336 50.58 15.41 -9.94
N ALA A 337 49.36 15.93 -9.76
CA ALA A 337 48.44 16.23 -10.87
C ALA A 337 49.04 17.31 -11.78
N GLY A 338 49.60 18.38 -11.20
CA GLY A 338 50.32 19.42 -11.93
C GLY A 338 51.49 18.89 -12.76
N ALA A 339 52.25 17.92 -12.22
CA ALA A 339 53.35 17.29 -12.95
C ALA A 339 52.87 16.45 -14.16
N VAL A 340 51.79 15.66 -14.00
CA VAL A 340 51.18 14.89 -15.11
C VAL A 340 50.70 15.83 -16.21
N ILE A 341 50.03 16.92 -15.83
CA ILE A 341 49.50 17.92 -16.77
C ILE A 341 50.64 18.58 -17.54
N LYS A 342 51.73 18.94 -16.85
CA LYS A 342 52.91 19.52 -17.49
C LYS A 342 53.54 18.55 -18.50
N ALA A 343 53.69 17.28 -18.13
CA ALA A 343 54.23 16.24 -19.01
C ALA A 343 53.33 15.97 -20.24
N LEU A 344 52.01 15.92 -20.07
CA LEU A 344 51.06 15.76 -21.18
C LEU A 344 51.06 16.95 -22.14
N ASN A 345 51.25 18.18 -21.62
CA ASN A 345 51.39 19.38 -22.45
C ASN A 345 52.71 19.42 -23.24
N GLU A 346 53.81 18.94 -22.64
CA GLU A 346 55.10 18.80 -23.34
C GLU A 346 55.03 17.82 -24.52
N LEU A 347 54.04 16.91 -24.51
CA LEU A 347 53.73 15.96 -25.58
C LEU A 347 52.72 16.49 -26.64
N ASP A 348 52.33 17.77 -26.61
CA ASP A 348 51.32 18.42 -27.49
C ASP A 348 49.94 17.70 -27.54
N MET A 349 49.56 17.04 -26.45
CA MET A 349 48.28 16.35 -26.33
C MET A 349 47.15 17.34 -26.06
N LYS A 350 46.16 17.40 -26.97
CA LYS A 350 45.15 18.47 -27.00
C LYS A 350 43.89 18.15 -26.19
N ASP A 351 43.58 16.88 -25.97
CA ASP A 351 42.32 16.42 -25.38
C ASP A 351 42.54 15.54 -24.13
N PHE A 352 42.81 16.18 -22.98
CA PHE A 352 42.83 15.51 -21.68
C PHE A 352 41.94 16.22 -20.64
N HIS A 353 41.43 15.46 -19.68
CA HIS A 353 40.47 15.89 -18.68
C HIS A 353 40.95 15.58 -17.27
N ILE A 354 40.81 16.55 -16.38
CA ILE A 354 41.17 16.39 -14.97
C ILE A 354 39.89 16.24 -14.15
N ASN A 355 39.81 15.13 -13.42
CA ASN A 355 38.76 14.84 -12.47
C ASN A 355 39.36 14.88 -11.06
N GLY A 356 38.87 15.81 -10.23
CA GLY A 356 39.24 15.91 -8.83
C GLY A 356 38.57 14.82 -7.96
N PRO A 357 39.09 14.58 -6.76
CA PRO A 357 38.48 13.64 -5.81
C PRO A 357 37.09 14.12 -5.36
N THR A 358 36.13 13.20 -5.32
CA THR A 358 34.77 13.46 -4.84
C THR A 358 34.58 12.92 -3.41
N ILE A 359 33.54 13.39 -2.69
CA ILE A 359 33.17 12.79 -1.40
C ILE A 359 32.77 11.31 -1.55
N GLU A 360 32.30 10.90 -2.73
CA GLU A 360 32.05 9.49 -3.02
C GLU A 360 33.32 8.65 -2.99
N ASP A 361 34.42 9.14 -3.57
CA ASP A 361 35.69 8.44 -3.54
C ASP A 361 36.26 8.34 -2.11
N VAL A 362 36.15 9.40 -1.31
CA VAL A 362 36.46 9.37 0.13
C VAL A 362 35.63 8.31 0.85
N PHE A 363 34.31 8.36 0.65
CA PHE A 363 33.37 7.46 1.30
C PHE A 363 33.71 6.01 0.98
N LEU A 364 34.01 5.70 -0.28
CA LEU A 364 34.31 4.34 -0.68
C LEU A 364 35.67 3.87 -0.21
N LYS A 365 36.69 4.74 -0.16
CA LYS A 365 37.98 4.39 0.44
C LYS A 365 37.82 4.06 1.93
N VAL A 366 37.24 5.00 2.69
CA VAL A 366 37.17 4.92 4.17
C VAL A 366 36.10 3.94 4.67
N ALA A 367 34.91 3.93 4.06
CA ALA A 367 33.83 3.07 4.51
C ALA A 367 33.99 1.63 4.03
N LEU A 368 34.60 1.40 2.84
CA LEU A 368 34.82 0.06 2.31
C LEU A 368 36.14 -0.58 2.69
N GLU A 369 37.14 0.04 3.33
CA GLU A 369 38.36 -0.68 3.74
C GLU A 369 38.09 -1.96 4.59
N THR A 370 36.92 -2.08 5.24
CA THR A 370 36.48 -3.32 5.92
C THR A 370 35.62 -4.28 5.08
N ALA A 371 35.20 -3.89 3.87
CA ALA A 371 34.53 -4.73 2.87
C ALA A 371 35.45 -5.03 1.67
N ALA A 372 36.42 -4.15 1.41
CA ALA A 372 37.49 -4.26 0.44
C ALA A 372 38.47 -5.37 0.81
N ALA A 373 38.58 -5.76 2.08
CA ALA A 373 39.19 -7.03 2.47
C ALA A 373 38.48 -8.28 1.88
N ARG A 374 37.21 -8.16 1.44
CA ARG A 374 36.50 -9.19 0.67
C ARG A 374 36.49 -8.91 -0.84
N VAL A 375 36.44 -7.64 -1.26
CA VAL A 375 36.47 -7.26 -2.68
C VAL A 375 37.87 -7.42 -3.29
N SER A 376 38.95 -7.24 -2.53
CA SER A 376 40.32 -7.45 -3.00
C SER A 376 40.63 -8.93 -3.25
N VAL A 377 39.98 -9.84 -2.52
CA VAL A 377 40.06 -11.30 -2.77
C VAL A 377 39.28 -11.69 -4.03
N ALA A 378 38.23 -10.96 -4.40
CA ALA A 378 37.52 -11.15 -5.67
C ALA A 378 38.19 -10.42 -6.85
N GLY A 379 38.86 -9.28 -6.61
CA GLY A 379 39.47 -8.42 -7.63
C GLY A 379 40.90 -8.80 -8.03
N THR A 380 41.59 -9.66 -7.27
CA THR A 380 42.92 -10.17 -7.67
C THR A 380 42.85 -11.39 -8.60
N GLN A 381 41.66 -11.88 -8.92
CA GLN A 381 41.44 -12.87 -9.98
C GLN A 381 40.49 -12.30 -11.05
N GLU A 382 40.93 -11.24 -11.75
CA GLU A 382 40.32 -10.83 -13.02
C GLU A 382 40.62 -11.88 -14.12
N LYS A 383 39.95 -13.02 -14.05
CA LYS A 383 39.40 -13.61 -15.27
C LYS A 383 37.98 -13.07 -15.36
N GLN A 384 37.77 -12.09 -16.23
CA GLN A 384 36.44 -11.68 -16.68
C GLN A 384 35.73 -12.93 -17.24
N SER A 385 35.04 -13.68 -16.38
CA SER A 385 34.18 -14.76 -16.81
C SER A 385 33.02 -14.11 -17.56
N LYS A 386 32.98 -14.29 -18.88
CA LYS A 386 31.77 -14.01 -19.65
C LYS A 386 30.61 -14.71 -18.94
N VAL A 387 29.61 -13.93 -18.54
CA VAL A 387 28.39 -14.46 -17.92
C VAL A 387 27.59 -15.16 -19.03
N GLU A 388 27.87 -16.45 -19.25
CA GLU A 388 27.20 -17.28 -20.25
C GLU A 388 25.80 -17.66 -19.74
N LEU A 389 24.80 -16.81 -20.05
CA LEU A 389 23.40 -17.06 -19.73
C LEU A 389 22.75 -17.92 -20.82
N CYS A 390 22.00 -18.93 -20.41
CA CYS A 390 21.16 -19.71 -21.31
C CYS A 390 20.02 -18.84 -21.86
N THR A 391 19.81 -18.89 -23.18
CA THR A 391 18.71 -18.19 -23.85
C THR A 391 17.38 -18.90 -23.61
N GLY A 392 16.34 -18.15 -23.22
CA GLY A 392 15.01 -18.70 -22.97
C GLY A 392 14.25 -19.08 -24.24
N LYS A 393 13.44 -20.15 -24.17
CA LYS A 393 12.51 -20.57 -25.23
C LYS A 393 11.06 -20.23 -24.88
N ARG A 394 10.23 -20.03 -25.90
CA ARG A 394 8.81 -19.72 -25.70
C ARG A 394 8.06 -20.89 -25.07
N VAL A 395 7.37 -20.62 -23.97
CA VAL A 395 6.50 -21.60 -23.29
C VAL A 395 5.04 -21.43 -23.73
N GLY A 396 4.34 -22.53 -23.99
CA GLY A 396 2.91 -22.54 -24.33
C GLY A 396 2.00 -22.18 -23.16
N MET A 397 0.71 -21.94 -23.43
CA MET A 397 -0.25 -21.50 -22.41
C MET A 397 -0.50 -22.53 -21.28
N ILE A 398 -0.58 -23.82 -21.61
CA ILE A 398 -0.83 -24.89 -20.63
C ILE A 398 0.41 -25.11 -19.73
N PRO A 399 1.65 -25.24 -20.24
CA PRO A 399 2.81 -25.33 -19.36
C PRO A 399 3.01 -24.07 -18.51
N GLN A 400 2.70 -22.87 -19.04
CA GLN A 400 2.67 -21.65 -18.21
C GLN A 400 1.66 -21.78 -17.05
N ALA A 401 0.47 -22.36 -17.28
CA ALA A 401 -0.53 -22.54 -16.24
C ALA A 401 -0.04 -23.53 -15.16
N LEU A 402 0.65 -24.61 -15.55
CA LEU A 402 1.27 -25.54 -14.61
C LEU A 402 2.37 -24.87 -13.78
N ILE A 403 3.19 -23.99 -14.37
CA ILE A 403 4.21 -23.23 -13.64
C ILE A 403 3.55 -22.27 -12.63
N MET A 404 2.46 -21.60 -13.02
CA MET A 404 1.68 -20.73 -12.13
C MET A 404 1.00 -21.52 -10.98
N PHE A 405 0.57 -22.76 -11.25
CA PHE A 405 0.05 -23.66 -10.23
C PHE A 405 1.15 -24.07 -9.23
N GLN A 406 2.34 -24.42 -9.72
CA GLN A 406 3.51 -24.69 -8.87
C GLN A 406 3.86 -23.48 -7.99
N LYS A 407 3.77 -22.26 -8.51
CA LYS A 407 3.97 -21.04 -7.72
C LYS A 407 2.98 -20.98 -6.54
N ARG A 408 1.70 -21.24 -6.77
CA ARG A 408 0.67 -21.24 -5.70
C ARG A 408 0.97 -22.29 -4.63
N LEU A 409 1.50 -23.46 -5.00
CA LEU A 409 1.95 -24.49 -4.05
C LEU A 409 3.14 -24.05 -3.19
N VAL A 410 4.10 -23.33 -3.76
CA VAL A 410 5.24 -22.78 -2.99
C VAL A 410 4.75 -21.75 -1.98
N ILE A 411 3.87 -20.84 -2.41
CA ILE A 411 3.32 -19.79 -1.54
C ILE A 411 2.48 -20.38 -0.41
N LEU A 412 1.71 -21.43 -0.69
CA LEU A 412 0.91 -22.14 0.31
C LEU A 412 1.77 -22.54 1.52
N ARG A 413 3.02 -22.97 1.32
CA ARG A 413 3.94 -23.36 2.42
C ARG A 413 4.27 -22.20 3.36
N HIS A 414 4.25 -20.97 2.85
CA HIS A 414 4.56 -19.77 3.62
C HIS A 414 3.33 -19.05 4.19
N SER A 415 2.13 -19.28 3.62
CA SER A 415 0.89 -18.61 4.01
C SER A 415 -0.28 -19.58 4.17
N LEU A 416 -0.17 -20.50 5.13
CA LEU A 416 -1.21 -21.52 5.39
C LEU A 416 -2.47 -20.97 6.06
N PHE A 417 -2.35 -19.90 6.85
CA PHE A 417 -3.42 -19.44 7.75
C PHE A 417 -4.76 -19.14 7.05
N PRO A 418 -4.83 -18.35 5.95
CA PRO A 418 -6.11 -18.09 5.29
C PRO A 418 -6.77 -19.35 4.74
N MET A 419 -5.96 -20.30 4.25
CA MET A 419 -6.46 -21.54 3.63
C MET A 419 -7.02 -22.50 4.67
N ILE A 420 -6.32 -22.66 5.80
CA ILE A 420 -6.80 -23.48 6.92
C ILE A 420 -8.14 -22.95 7.42
N THR A 421 -8.24 -21.63 7.60
CA THR A 421 -9.48 -20.99 8.05
C THR A 421 -10.62 -21.17 7.04
N ALA A 422 -10.32 -21.08 5.73
CA ALA A 422 -11.30 -21.30 4.66
C ALA A 422 -11.88 -22.73 4.67
N ILE A 423 -11.08 -23.73 5.04
CA ILE A 423 -11.50 -25.13 5.16
C ILE A 423 -12.26 -25.37 6.47
N LEU A 424 -11.76 -24.81 7.57
CA LEU A 424 -12.30 -25.06 8.91
C LEU A 424 -13.72 -24.51 9.09
N ILE A 425 -14.03 -23.34 8.52
CA ILE A 425 -15.33 -22.67 8.70
C ILE A 425 -16.50 -23.53 8.19
N PRO A 426 -16.53 -24.00 6.93
CA PRO A 426 -17.58 -24.90 6.44
C PRO A 426 -17.74 -26.18 7.24
N ILE A 427 -16.62 -26.78 7.66
CA ILE A 427 -16.60 -28.04 8.41
C ILE A 427 -17.19 -27.85 9.81
N LEU A 428 -16.77 -26.79 10.52
CA LEU A 428 -17.33 -26.45 11.84
C LEU A 428 -18.79 -26.04 11.73
N ALA A 429 -19.14 -25.26 10.70
CA ALA A 429 -20.53 -24.88 10.44
C ALA A 429 -21.39 -26.14 10.27
N ALA A 430 -21.02 -27.06 9.39
CA ALA A 430 -21.73 -28.33 9.20
C ALA A 430 -21.84 -29.13 10.51
N GLY A 431 -20.72 -29.33 11.23
CA GLY A 431 -20.70 -30.15 12.44
C GLY A 431 -21.53 -29.58 13.60
N ILE A 432 -21.51 -28.26 13.81
CA ILE A 432 -22.23 -27.61 14.92
C ILE A 432 -23.72 -27.50 14.61
N THR A 433 -24.10 -27.12 13.38
CA THR A 433 -25.50 -26.84 13.05
C THR A 433 -26.34 -28.11 12.93
N LEU A 434 -25.73 -29.26 12.59
CA LEU A 434 -26.43 -30.55 12.52
C LEU A 434 -27.12 -30.95 13.83
N ARG A 435 -26.72 -30.39 14.97
CA ARG A 435 -27.40 -30.60 16.26
C ARG A 435 -28.87 -30.19 16.23
N PHE A 436 -29.24 -29.22 15.40
CA PHE A 436 -30.63 -28.79 15.23
C PHE A 436 -31.50 -29.82 14.47
N LEU A 437 -30.89 -30.73 13.70
CA LEU A 437 -31.62 -31.76 12.94
C LEU A 437 -31.80 -33.08 13.70
N LYS A 438 -31.48 -33.12 15.00
CA LYS A 438 -31.59 -34.36 15.79
C LYS A 438 -33.06 -34.68 16.07
N GLY A 439 -33.55 -35.78 15.52
CA GLY A 439 -34.95 -36.21 15.67
C GLY A 439 -35.91 -35.61 14.65
N PHE A 440 -35.40 -34.95 13.60
CA PHE A 440 -36.21 -34.46 12.48
C PHE A 440 -36.53 -35.61 11.51
N GLU A 441 -37.78 -35.70 11.08
CA GLU A 441 -38.23 -36.64 10.04
C GLU A 441 -38.60 -35.85 8.77
N VAL A 442 -38.27 -36.39 7.60
CA VAL A 442 -38.58 -35.74 6.32
C VAL A 442 -40.08 -35.79 6.08
N ALA A 443 -40.69 -34.64 5.75
CA ALA A 443 -42.09 -34.60 5.36
C ALA A 443 -42.31 -35.42 4.08
N SER A 444 -43.27 -36.35 4.12
CA SER A 444 -43.74 -37.06 2.94
C SER A 444 -44.48 -36.09 2.01
N CYS A 445 -44.77 -36.52 0.78
CA CYS A 445 -45.63 -35.75 -0.14
C CYS A 445 -47.13 -35.89 0.19
N ASP A 446 -47.48 -36.49 1.32
CA ASP A 446 -48.85 -36.54 1.80
C ASP A 446 -49.23 -35.16 2.38
N PRO A 447 -50.38 -34.57 2.00
CA PRO A 447 -50.86 -33.31 2.56
C PRO A 447 -50.96 -33.32 4.09
N SER A 448 -51.28 -34.45 4.71
CA SER A 448 -51.38 -34.57 6.18
C SER A 448 -50.04 -34.42 6.90
N ALA A 449 -48.93 -34.79 6.26
CA ALA A 449 -47.59 -34.64 6.82
C ALA A 449 -47.07 -33.18 6.76
N SER A 450 -47.80 -32.29 6.07
CA SER A 450 -47.46 -30.86 5.97
C SER A 450 -48.02 -30.02 7.12
N MET A 451 -48.88 -30.60 7.95
CA MET A 451 -49.64 -29.88 8.97
C MET A 451 -49.15 -30.25 10.38
N SER A 452 -49.05 -29.25 11.25
CA SER A 452 -48.86 -29.49 12.68
C SER A 452 -50.23 -29.66 13.33
N ASN A 453 -50.56 -30.89 13.70
CA ASN A 453 -51.81 -31.20 14.37
C ASN A 453 -51.73 -30.72 15.83
N PHE A 454 -52.74 -29.99 16.29
CA PHE A 454 -52.91 -29.72 17.71
C PHE A 454 -53.76 -30.83 18.33
N GLU A 455 -53.34 -31.34 19.49
CA GLU A 455 -54.17 -32.27 20.25
C GLU A 455 -55.46 -31.60 20.70
N ASN A 456 -56.56 -32.35 20.67
CA ASN A 456 -57.84 -31.89 21.21
C ASN A 456 -57.68 -31.68 22.71
N VAL A 457 -57.69 -30.42 23.14
CA VAL A 457 -57.64 -30.10 24.55
C VAL A 457 -59.06 -30.18 25.08
N ASN A 458 -59.37 -31.29 25.73
CA ASN A 458 -60.56 -31.38 26.57
C ASN A 458 -60.32 -30.53 27.81
N ILE A 459 -61.29 -29.68 28.12
CA ILE A 459 -61.23 -28.83 29.32
C ILE A 459 -61.15 -29.68 30.60
N SER A 460 -61.64 -30.93 30.56
CA SER A 460 -61.56 -31.90 31.66
C SER A 460 -60.17 -32.50 31.90
N SER A 461 -59.23 -32.38 30.96
CA SER A 461 -57.86 -32.89 31.09
C SER A 461 -56.86 -31.81 31.50
N LEU A 462 -57.32 -30.57 31.70
CA LEU A 462 -56.48 -29.46 32.13
C LEU A 462 -56.40 -29.44 33.66
N ASP A 463 -55.19 -29.62 34.21
CA ASP A 463 -54.88 -29.47 35.63
C ASP A 463 -54.76 -27.97 35.95
N ILE A 464 -55.89 -27.32 36.22
CA ILE A 464 -55.97 -25.85 36.44
C ILE A 464 -56.35 -25.58 37.88
N ASP A 465 -55.55 -24.75 38.56
CA ASP A 465 -55.92 -24.10 39.81
C ASP A 465 -57.08 -23.12 39.54
N VAL A 466 -58.28 -23.46 40.00
CA VAL A 466 -59.49 -22.64 39.78
C VAL A 466 -59.68 -21.72 40.98
N ASP A 467 -59.44 -20.42 40.88
CA ASP A 467 -59.85 -19.38 41.84
C ASP A 467 -60.77 -18.37 41.13
N ILE A 468 -62.08 -18.52 41.32
CA ILE A 468 -63.10 -17.80 40.55
C ILE A 468 -63.93 -16.88 41.44
N VAL A 469 -64.18 -15.65 40.96
CA VAL A 469 -64.97 -14.64 41.67
C VAL A 469 -66.24 -14.27 40.92
N PHE A 470 -67.39 -14.26 41.61
CA PHE A 470 -68.66 -13.88 40.98
C PHE A 470 -69.66 -13.21 41.93
N GLY A 471 -70.61 -12.45 41.39
CA GLY A 471 -71.61 -11.73 42.19
C GLY A 471 -72.69 -11.03 41.36
N PRO A 472 -73.72 -10.45 41.99
CA PRO A 472 -74.09 -10.55 43.40
C PRO A 472 -74.70 -11.91 43.72
N ALA A 473 -74.63 -12.35 44.99
CA ALA A 473 -75.13 -13.65 45.41
C ALA A 473 -76.61 -13.93 45.05
N GLU A 474 -77.42 -12.88 44.94
CA GLU A 474 -78.84 -12.95 44.56
C GLU A 474 -79.06 -13.44 43.12
N ALA A 475 -78.15 -13.09 42.19
CA ALA A 475 -78.24 -13.46 40.79
C ALA A 475 -77.67 -14.86 40.49
N VAL A 476 -76.75 -15.34 41.32
CA VAL A 476 -76.04 -16.61 41.10
C VAL A 476 -76.68 -17.78 41.88
N GLY A 477 -77.25 -17.51 43.07
CA GLY A 477 -77.99 -18.48 43.87
C GLY A 477 -77.12 -19.58 44.54
N LEU A 478 -77.56 -20.08 45.71
CA LEU A 478 -76.94 -21.21 46.43
C LEU A 478 -76.77 -22.53 45.62
N PRO A 479 -77.56 -22.84 44.58
CA PRO A 479 -77.31 -24.01 43.73
C PRO A 479 -76.07 -23.91 42.83
N ALA A 480 -75.46 -22.72 42.66
CA ALA A 480 -74.35 -22.52 41.74
C ALA A 480 -73.10 -23.33 42.12
N ALA A 481 -72.77 -23.42 43.41
CA ALA A 481 -71.61 -24.19 43.88
C ALA A 481 -71.77 -25.71 43.63
N PHE A 482 -72.99 -26.23 43.80
CA PHE A 482 -73.31 -27.63 43.49
C PHE A 482 -73.39 -27.92 41.97
N LYS A 483 -73.74 -26.91 41.15
CA LYS A 483 -73.70 -27.03 39.69
C LYS A 483 -72.30 -26.91 39.14
N LEU A 484 -71.42 -26.10 39.74
CA LEU A 484 -69.99 -26.12 39.44
C LEU A 484 -69.43 -27.52 39.71
N GLN A 485 -69.90 -28.22 40.74
CA GLN A 485 -69.57 -29.64 40.95
C GLN A 485 -70.11 -30.57 39.85
N GLU A 486 -71.22 -30.29 39.16
CA GLU A 486 -71.67 -31.07 37.99
C GLU A 486 -70.91 -30.70 36.71
N VAL A 487 -70.58 -29.40 36.54
CA VAL A 487 -69.75 -28.90 35.45
C VAL A 487 -68.36 -29.49 35.56
N PHE A 488 -67.75 -29.55 36.74
CA PHE A 488 -66.40 -30.09 36.98
C PHE A 488 -66.38 -31.59 37.36
N GLY A 489 -67.46 -32.14 37.93
CA GLY A 489 -67.57 -33.53 38.40
C GLY A 489 -68.33 -34.48 37.47
N GLY A 490 -69.14 -33.94 36.54
CA GLY A 490 -69.65 -34.67 35.36
C GLY A 490 -68.54 -35.13 34.40
N PHE A 491 -67.29 -34.75 34.68
CA PHE A 491 -66.10 -35.21 33.98
C PHE A 491 -65.51 -36.54 34.50
N SER A 492 -66.13 -37.21 35.49
CA SER A 492 -65.60 -38.44 36.13
C SER A 492 -66.24 -39.78 35.72
N GLU A 493 -66.85 -39.89 34.54
CA GLU A 493 -67.23 -41.22 34.00
C GLU A 493 -66.03 -41.94 33.36
N SER A 494 -65.06 -42.34 34.18
CA SER A 494 -64.14 -43.44 33.83
C SER A 494 -63.92 -44.32 35.07
N PRO A 495 -64.42 -45.57 35.09
CA PRO A 495 -64.31 -46.44 36.27
C PRO A 495 -62.91 -47.02 36.52
N MET A 496 -61.88 -46.60 35.78
CA MET A 496 -60.52 -47.15 35.91
C MET A 496 -59.42 -46.11 35.65
N ALA A 497 -59.22 -45.17 36.57
CA ALA A 497 -57.94 -44.51 36.79
C ALA A 497 -57.89 -44.01 38.24
N GLY A 498 -56.77 -44.27 38.92
CA GLY A 498 -56.62 -44.06 40.36
C GLY A 498 -56.45 -42.60 40.77
N SER A 499 -57.11 -42.26 41.87
CA SER A 499 -56.67 -41.39 42.97
C SER A 499 -56.28 -39.92 42.76
N ASP A 500 -56.62 -39.23 41.68
CA ASP A 500 -56.66 -37.76 41.66
C ASP A 500 -58.04 -37.28 41.19
N GLY A 501 -59.06 -37.54 42.02
CA GLY A 501 -60.37 -36.96 41.84
C GLY A 501 -60.36 -35.51 42.31
N PHE A 502 -60.81 -34.59 41.45
CA PHE A 502 -61.02 -33.17 41.76
C PHE A 502 -61.78 -33.02 43.10
N ASN A 503 -61.12 -32.48 44.14
CA ASN A 503 -61.69 -32.40 45.49
C ASN A 503 -62.74 -31.28 45.56
N VAL A 504 -64.01 -31.65 45.77
CA VAL A 504 -65.14 -30.71 45.90
C VAL A 504 -64.93 -29.69 47.02
N LEU A 505 -64.20 -30.07 48.09
CA LEU A 505 -63.87 -29.19 49.21
C LEU A 505 -62.86 -28.09 48.84
N GLU A 506 -62.00 -28.37 47.87
CA GLU A 506 -60.98 -27.44 47.36
C GLU A 506 -61.63 -26.41 46.41
N LEU A 507 -62.54 -26.87 45.54
CA LEU A 507 -63.35 -26.00 44.67
C LEU A 507 -64.25 -25.03 45.47
N LEU A 508 -64.85 -25.50 46.58
CA LEU A 508 -65.64 -24.62 47.45
C LEU A 508 -64.78 -23.55 48.13
N ASN A 509 -63.54 -23.89 48.49
CA ASN A 509 -62.59 -22.93 49.06
C ASN A 509 -62.06 -21.92 48.03
N SER A 510 -62.12 -22.26 46.75
CA SER A 510 -61.59 -21.46 45.65
C SER A 510 -62.67 -20.75 44.82
N THR A 511 -63.94 -20.87 45.21
CA THR A 511 -65.05 -20.05 44.69
C THR A 511 -65.38 -18.92 45.64
N HIS A 512 -65.35 -17.67 45.16
CA HIS A 512 -65.59 -16.49 45.98
C HIS A 512 -66.80 -15.69 45.49
N VAL A 513 -67.86 -15.67 46.30
CA VAL A 513 -69.07 -14.90 46.02
C VAL A 513 -69.01 -13.54 46.66
N VAL A 514 -69.21 -12.49 45.88
CA VAL A 514 -69.11 -11.09 46.33
C VAL A 514 -70.44 -10.38 46.12
N ASN A 515 -70.87 -9.55 47.08
CA ASN A 515 -72.20 -8.93 47.08
C ASN A 515 -72.23 -7.49 46.55
N SER A 516 -71.08 -6.86 46.31
CA SER A 516 -70.99 -5.50 45.74
C SER A 516 -70.01 -5.46 44.56
N TYR A 517 -70.30 -4.60 43.59
CA TYR A 517 -69.45 -4.42 42.42
C TYR A 517 -68.05 -3.91 42.80
N ASP A 518 -67.97 -2.98 43.76
CA ASP A 518 -66.67 -2.46 44.22
C ASP A 518 -65.81 -3.54 44.87
N SER A 519 -66.43 -4.48 45.61
CA SER A 519 -65.71 -5.61 46.19
C SER A 519 -65.27 -6.63 45.14
N PHE A 520 -66.04 -6.82 44.06
CA PHE A 520 -65.65 -7.66 42.93
C PHE A 520 -64.41 -7.09 42.23
N ILE A 521 -64.42 -5.78 41.95
CA ILE A 521 -63.29 -5.09 41.32
C ILE A 521 -62.07 -5.03 42.23
N SER A 522 -62.23 -4.80 43.54
CA SER A 522 -61.10 -4.79 44.48
C SER A 522 -60.46 -6.17 44.58
N TYR A 523 -61.26 -7.23 44.63
CA TYR A 523 -60.78 -8.60 44.70
C TYR A 523 -59.97 -8.97 43.45
N ILE A 524 -60.46 -8.63 42.26
CA ILE A 524 -59.72 -8.84 41.00
C ILE A 524 -58.44 -8.00 41.02
N ARG A 525 -58.48 -6.74 41.45
CA ARG A 525 -57.29 -5.88 41.47
C ARG A 525 -56.19 -6.42 42.38
N ASP A 526 -56.57 -6.93 43.55
CA ASP A 526 -55.63 -7.41 44.56
C ASP A 526 -55.07 -8.81 44.23
N ARG A 527 -55.83 -9.64 43.51
CA ARG A 527 -55.46 -11.03 43.17
C ARG A 527 -55.49 -11.35 41.67
N TYR A 528 -55.24 -10.37 40.81
CA TYR A 528 -55.43 -10.49 39.36
C TYR A 528 -54.66 -11.65 38.68
N LYS A 529 -53.57 -12.13 39.31
CA LYS A 529 -52.78 -13.28 38.83
C LYS A 529 -53.41 -14.61 39.23
N ASP A 530 -54.03 -14.67 40.40
CA ASP A 530 -54.55 -15.91 40.99
C ASP A 530 -55.97 -16.20 40.49
N VAL A 531 -56.73 -15.17 40.08
CA VAL A 531 -58.09 -15.32 39.54
C VAL A 531 -58.08 -16.02 38.17
N ILE A 532 -58.13 -17.35 38.17
CA ILE A 532 -58.09 -18.24 37.01
C ILE A 532 -59.30 -19.19 37.13
N PRO A 533 -60.15 -19.35 36.11
CA PRO A 533 -60.08 -18.83 34.74
C PRO A 533 -60.50 -17.35 34.60
N GLY A 534 -61.06 -16.74 35.63
CA GLY A 534 -61.65 -15.39 35.55
C GLY A 534 -62.73 -15.14 36.59
N GLY A 535 -63.63 -14.19 36.32
CA GLY A 535 -64.77 -13.90 37.18
C GLY A 535 -65.86 -13.11 36.45
N PHE A 536 -67.08 -13.12 36.96
CA PHE A 536 -68.21 -12.42 36.31
C PHE A 536 -69.15 -11.73 37.30
N TRP A 537 -69.64 -10.56 36.91
CA TRP A 537 -70.63 -9.78 37.63
C TRP A 537 -71.94 -9.74 36.83
N LEU A 538 -73.02 -10.24 37.44
CA LEU A 538 -74.35 -10.34 36.86
C LEU A 538 -75.24 -9.22 37.42
N GLN A 539 -76.01 -8.54 36.58
CA GLN A 539 -76.97 -7.54 37.06
C GLN A 539 -78.18 -7.50 36.12
N ASP A 540 -79.39 -7.57 36.67
CA ASP A 540 -80.61 -7.52 35.86
C ASP A 540 -80.76 -6.14 35.19
N GLY A 541 -80.90 -6.15 33.86
CA GLY A 541 -81.04 -4.94 33.05
C GLY A 541 -79.74 -4.20 32.71
N ALA A 542 -78.57 -4.70 33.16
CA ALA A 542 -77.25 -4.18 32.81
C ALA A 542 -76.40 -5.27 32.12
N PRO A 543 -75.37 -4.91 31.31
CA PRO A 543 -74.53 -5.91 30.65
C PRO A 543 -73.69 -6.70 31.67
N THR A 544 -73.56 -8.02 31.46
CA THR A 544 -72.67 -8.88 32.24
C THR A 544 -71.22 -8.43 32.06
N LEU A 545 -70.53 -8.21 33.18
CA LEU A 545 -69.12 -7.85 33.17
C LEU A 545 -68.30 -9.10 33.47
N GLY A 546 -67.52 -9.56 32.49
CA GLY A 546 -66.60 -10.67 32.63
C GLY A 546 -65.15 -10.19 32.72
N PHE A 547 -64.41 -10.72 33.68
CA PHE A 547 -62.96 -10.63 33.78
C PHE A 547 -62.38 -11.97 33.36
N VAL A 548 -61.41 -11.94 32.43
CA VAL A 548 -60.65 -13.13 32.03
C VAL A 548 -59.33 -13.12 32.81
N GLY A 549 -59.05 -14.21 33.49
CA GLY A 549 -57.80 -14.40 34.25
C GLY A 549 -56.58 -14.38 33.34
N ASN A 550 -55.47 -13.85 33.86
CA ASN A 550 -54.19 -13.90 33.17
C ASN A 550 -53.66 -15.35 33.12
N ASP A 551 -52.77 -15.64 32.16
CA ASP A 551 -52.00 -16.90 32.06
C ASP A 551 -52.69 -18.15 31.42
N GLY A 552 -53.84 -18.00 30.74
CA GLY A 552 -54.45 -19.10 29.98
C GLY A 552 -55.07 -18.74 28.62
N GLY A 553 -54.80 -17.53 28.12
CA GLY A 553 -55.20 -17.09 26.77
C GLY A 553 -56.69 -17.32 26.46
N LEU A 554 -56.99 -17.88 25.29
CA LEU A 554 -58.37 -18.18 24.85
C LEU A 554 -59.02 -19.31 25.68
N TYR A 555 -58.23 -20.21 26.28
CA TYR A 555 -58.74 -21.33 27.08
C TYR A 555 -59.46 -20.84 28.34
N ASN A 556 -58.86 -19.93 29.09
CA ASN A 556 -59.48 -19.33 30.28
C ASN A 556 -60.75 -18.54 29.92
N ALA A 557 -60.73 -17.81 28.81
CA ALA A 557 -61.91 -17.08 28.33
C ALA A 557 -63.06 -18.03 27.98
N LEU A 558 -62.77 -19.13 27.28
CA LEU A 558 -63.76 -20.16 26.92
C LEU A 558 -64.28 -20.90 28.16
N LEU A 559 -63.42 -21.16 29.14
CA LEU A 559 -63.79 -21.85 30.38
C LEU A 559 -64.65 -20.95 31.28
N ALA A 560 -64.29 -19.68 31.43
CA ALA A 560 -65.10 -18.70 32.16
C ALA A 560 -66.47 -18.47 31.49
N LEU A 561 -66.52 -18.43 30.14
CA LEU A 561 -67.76 -18.33 29.38
C LEU A 561 -68.62 -19.59 29.54
N ASN A 562 -68.03 -20.78 29.44
CA ASN A 562 -68.76 -22.03 29.64
C ASN A 562 -69.35 -22.10 31.05
N ILE A 563 -68.59 -21.71 32.09
CA ILE A 563 -69.12 -21.64 33.45
C ILE A 563 -70.30 -20.67 33.55
N LEU A 564 -70.18 -19.48 32.95
CA LEU A 564 -71.25 -18.48 32.96
C LEU A 564 -72.52 -19.00 32.27
N ASP A 565 -72.39 -19.64 31.10
CA ASP A 565 -73.50 -20.17 30.32
C ASP A 565 -74.21 -21.32 31.07
N ASN A 566 -73.43 -22.25 31.66
CA ASN A 566 -73.97 -23.32 32.50
C ASN A 566 -74.74 -22.79 33.72
N LEU A 567 -74.22 -21.73 34.35
CA LEU A 567 -74.88 -21.08 35.49
C LEU A 567 -76.15 -20.33 35.09
N ARG A 568 -76.16 -19.70 33.91
CA ARG A 568 -77.29 -18.89 33.40
C ARG A 568 -78.42 -19.74 32.82
N ASP A 569 -78.12 -20.70 31.95
CA ASP A 569 -79.12 -21.46 31.19
C ASP A 569 -79.60 -22.73 31.91
N ASN A 570 -79.00 -23.06 33.06
CA ASN A 570 -79.39 -24.19 33.90
C ASN A 570 -79.37 -25.54 33.14
N ALA A 571 -78.44 -25.70 32.20
CA ALA A 571 -78.19 -26.91 31.42
C ALA A 571 -76.68 -27.19 31.39
N THR A 572 -76.29 -28.46 31.27
CA THR A 572 -74.87 -28.88 31.20
C THR A 572 -74.34 -28.77 29.78
N ILE A 573 -73.33 -27.91 29.56
CA ILE A 573 -72.67 -27.68 28.28
C ILE A 573 -71.21 -28.14 28.38
N ILE A 574 -70.86 -29.14 27.57
CA ILE A 574 -69.47 -29.62 27.43
C ILE A 574 -68.84 -28.90 26.23
N THR A 575 -67.72 -28.21 26.48
CA THR A 575 -66.95 -27.52 25.43
C THR A 575 -65.62 -28.21 25.20
N THR A 576 -65.26 -28.35 23.92
CA THR A 576 -63.96 -28.85 23.48
C THR A 576 -63.30 -27.80 22.62
N TYR A 577 -62.02 -27.54 22.86
CA TYR A 577 -61.28 -26.54 22.10
C TYR A 577 -60.14 -27.18 21.31
N THR A 578 -60.03 -26.77 20.06
CA THR A 578 -58.92 -27.10 19.16
C THR A 578 -58.47 -25.85 18.43
N ASN A 579 -57.15 -25.69 18.30
CA ASN A 579 -56.62 -24.71 17.36
C ASN A 579 -56.77 -25.28 15.94
N PHE A 580 -56.92 -24.40 14.95
CA PHE A 580 -56.75 -24.81 13.56
C PHE A 580 -55.32 -25.29 13.33
N ASP A 581 -55.19 -26.39 12.60
CA ASP A 581 -53.89 -26.94 12.21
C ASP A 581 -53.11 -25.90 11.39
N VAL A 582 -51.83 -25.72 11.72
CA VAL A 582 -50.95 -24.83 10.97
C VAL A 582 -50.29 -25.61 9.84
N SER A 583 -50.18 -24.98 8.67
CA SER A 583 -49.57 -25.53 7.45
C SER A 583 -48.04 -25.62 7.49
N PHE A 584 -47.46 -25.91 8.66
CA PHE A 584 -46.03 -26.17 8.81
C PHE A 584 -45.80 -27.53 9.44
N ALA A 585 -44.96 -28.35 8.80
CA ALA A 585 -44.56 -29.63 9.36
C ALA A 585 -43.84 -29.44 10.72
N PRO A 586 -44.03 -30.36 11.69
CA PRO A 586 -43.34 -30.30 12.97
C PRO A 586 -41.81 -30.27 12.76
N GLY A 587 -41.10 -29.40 13.48
CA GLY A 587 -39.64 -29.25 13.35
C GLY A 587 -39.15 -28.39 12.17
N THR A 588 -40.06 -27.80 11.36
CA THR A 588 -39.69 -26.86 10.28
C THR A 588 -38.80 -25.71 10.79
N GLY A 589 -39.05 -25.21 12.01
CA GLY A 589 -38.25 -24.16 12.63
C GLY A 589 -36.80 -24.55 12.88
N ASP A 590 -36.55 -25.76 13.36
CA ASP A 590 -35.20 -26.26 13.65
C ASP A 590 -34.40 -26.51 12.36
N SER A 591 -35.06 -27.05 11.33
CA SER A 591 -34.50 -27.19 9.98
C SER A 591 -34.16 -25.83 9.37
N LEU A 592 -34.99 -24.81 9.56
CA LEU A 592 -34.72 -23.47 9.08
C LEU A 592 -33.53 -22.82 9.80
N GLN A 593 -33.39 -23.05 11.12
CA GLN A 593 -32.22 -22.61 11.89
C GLN A 593 -30.93 -23.28 11.39
N PHE A 594 -30.97 -24.60 11.13
CA PHE A 594 -29.86 -25.31 10.51
C PHE A 594 -29.44 -24.67 9.19
N ILE A 595 -30.40 -24.51 8.26
CA ILE A 595 -30.13 -23.93 6.93
C ILE A 595 -29.57 -22.53 7.07
N THR A 596 -30.11 -21.72 7.97
CA THR A 596 -29.69 -20.33 8.15
C THR A 596 -28.24 -20.23 8.62
N TYR A 597 -27.88 -20.96 9.67
CA TYR A 597 -26.51 -20.92 10.19
C TYR A 597 -25.51 -21.59 9.25
N PHE A 598 -25.89 -22.70 8.63
CA PHE A 598 -25.04 -23.39 7.68
C PHE A 598 -24.81 -22.55 6.42
N ALA A 599 -25.85 -21.92 5.87
CA ALA A 599 -25.74 -21.05 4.70
C ALA A 599 -24.97 -19.75 4.98
N LEU A 600 -25.08 -19.20 6.19
CA LEU A 600 -24.27 -18.04 6.59
C LEU A 600 -22.79 -18.43 6.70
N GLY A 601 -22.47 -19.59 7.27
CA GLY A 601 -21.10 -20.14 7.29
C GLY A 601 -20.55 -20.37 5.87
N MET A 602 -21.37 -20.93 4.99
CA MET A 602 -21.03 -21.17 3.58
C MET A 602 -20.91 -19.88 2.75
N SER A 603 -21.57 -18.79 3.16
CA SER A 603 -21.46 -17.49 2.47
C SER A 603 -20.14 -16.77 2.73
N VAL A 604 -19.49 -17.03 3.88
CA VAL A 604 -18.26 -16.36 4.31
C VAL A 604 -17.00 -17.05 3.77
N PHE A 605 -16.99 -18.37 3.65
CA PHE A 605 -15.76 -19.10 3.28
C PHE A 605 -15.12 -18.68 1.93
N PRO A 606 -15.87 -18.30 0.86
CA PRO A 606 -15.27 -17.88 -0.41
C PRO A 606 -14.45 -16.59 -0.27
N ALA A 607 -14.73 -15.77 0.74
CA ALA A 607 -14.02 -14.51 0.99
C ALA A 607 -12.55 -14.74 1.40
N PHE A 608 -12.16 -15.90 1.92
CA PHE A 608 -10.76 -16.17 2.26
C PHE A 608 -9.88 -16.40 1.02
N PHE A 609 -10.45 -16.96 -0.06
CA PHE A 609 -9.73 -17.20 -1.32
C PHE A 609 -9.39 -15.89 -2.06
N VAL A 610 -10.07 -14.79 -1.77
CA VAL A 610 -9.83 -13.47 -2.40
C VAL A 610 -8.57 -12.75 -1.90
N LEU A 611 -8.09 -13.10 -0.71
CA LEU A 611 -7.03 -12.37 -0.02
C LEU A 611 -5.70 -12.39 -0.79
N TYR A 612 -5.33 -13.53 -1.35
CA TYR A 612 -4.09 -13.63 -2.12
C TYR A 612 -4.17 -12.94 -3.50
N PRO A 613 -5.20 -13.18 -4.34
CA PRO A 613 -5.34 -12.46 -5.61
C PRO A 613 -5.32 -10.93 -5.45
N THR A 614 -5.92 -10.41 -4.37
CA THR A 614 -5.84 -8.97 -4.07
C THR A 614 -4.45 -8.53 -3.63
N LEU A 615 -3.77 -9.31 -2.79
CA LEU A 615 -2.38 -9.04 -2.40
C LEU A 615 -1.46 -8.96 -3.62
N GLU A 616 -1.58 -9.91 -4.54
CA GLU A 616 -0.77 -9.99 -5.76
C GLU A 616 -0.99 -8.76 -6.66
N ARG A 617 -2.24 -8.31 -6.82
CA ARG A 617 -2.55 -7.09 -7.59
C ARG A 617 -2.03 -5.83 -6.91
N LEU A 618 -2.26 -5.68 -5.60
CA LEU A 618 -1.82 -4.50 -4.85
C LEU A 618 -0.29 -4.34 -4.82
N ARG A 619 0.46 -5.45 -4.86
CA ARG A 619 1.92 -5.45 -4.97
C ARG A 619 2.45 -5.36 -6.41
N ASN A 620 1.60 -5.16 -7.40
CA ASN A 620 1.94 -5.09 -8.83
C ASN A 620 2.68 -6.33 -9.37
N VAL A 621 2.58 -7.49 -8.71
CA VAL A 621 3.25 -8.74 -9.14
C VAL A 621 2.72 -9.21 -10.49
N ARG A 622 1.41 -9.03 -10.75
CA ARG A 622 0.80 -9.34 -12.07
C ARG A 622 1.41 -8.53 -13.21
N ALA A 623 1.72 -7.26 -12.97
CA ALA A 623 2.36 -6.42 -13.99
C ALA A 623 3.77 -6.92 -14.35
N LEU A 624 4.51 -7.44 -13.36
CA LEU A 624 5.81 -8.08 -13.58
C LEU A 624 5.67 -9.41 -14.35
N HIS A 625 4.65 -10.23 -14.04
CA HIS A 625 4.34 -11.44 -14.82
C HIS A 625 4.04 -11.13 -16.28
N TYR A 626 3.18 -10.14 -16.54
CA TYR A 626 2.82 -9.73 -17.90
C TYR A 626 4.00 -9.15 -18.68
N SER A 627 4.91 -8.46 -18.01
CA SER A 627 6.16 -7.96 -18.62
C SER A 627 7.11 -9.11 -18.99
N ASN A 628 7.08 -10.21 -18.24
CA ASN A 628 7.87 -11.42 -18.51
C ASN A 628 7.17 -12.45 -19.42
N GLY A 629 6.08 -12.06 -20.10
CA GLY A 629 5.43 -12.90 -21.11
C GLY A 629 4.40 -13.91 -20.60
N VAL A 630 3.98 -13.82 -19.34
CA VAL A 630 2.83 -14.59 -18.82
C VAL A 630 1.53 -14.09 -19.45
N ARG A 631 0.59 -15.00 -19.75
CA ARG A 631 -0.73 -14.67 -20.29
C ARG A 631 -1.79 -14.67 -19.18
N ALA A 632 -2.75 -13.75 -19.25
CA ALA A 632 -3.83 -13.65 -18.26
C ALA A 632 -4.63 -14.95 -18.11
N GLY A 633 -5.01 -15.59 -19.23
CA GLY A 633 -5.76 -16.86 -19.17
C GLY A 633 -4.98 -17.99 -18.49
N SER A 634 -3.66 -18.06 -18.66
CA SER A 634 -2.82 -19.07 -17.99
C SER A 634 -2.77 -18.88 -16.47
N LEU A 635 -2.71 -17.62 -16.01
CA LEU A 635 -2.75 -17.27 -14.60
C LEU A 635 -4.06 -17.73 -13.95
N TRP A 636 -5.21 -17.41 -14.56
CA TRP A 636 -6.51 -17.70 -13.95
C TRP A 636 -6.90 -19.18 -14.00
N ILE A 637 -6.55 -19.90 -15.08
CA ILE A 637 -6.71 -21.36 -15.10
C ILE A 637 -5.96 -22.00 -13.92
N ALA A 638 -4.73 -21.57 -13.67
CA ALA A 638 -3.94 -22.11 -12.58
C ALA A 638 -4.54 -21.82 -11.21
N TYR A 639 -5.12 -20.63 -11.02
CA TYR A 639 -5.68 -20.21 -9.73
C TYR A 639 -6.99 -20.91 -9.44
N THR A 640 -7.87 -20.97 -10.45
CA THR A 640 -9.12 -21.72 -10.37
C THR A 640 -8.85 -23.21 -10.08
N LEU A 641 -7.89 -23.84 -10.76
CA LEU A 641 -7.56 -25.25 -10.54
C LEU A 641 -6.96 -25.50 -9.14
N PHE A 642 -6.14 -24.58 -8.64
CA PHE A 642 -5.58 -24.64 -7.28
C PHE A 642 -6.65 -24.51 -6.20
N ASP A 643 -7.52 -23.50 -6.28
CA ASP A 643 -8.57 -23.31 -5.27
C ASP A 643 -9.65 -24.40 -5.38
N PHE A 644 -9.93 -24.92 -6.58
CA PHE A 644 -10.85 -26.04 -6.79
C PHE A 644 -10.47 -27.31 -6.03
N MET A 645 -9.16 -27.60 -5.86
CA MET A 645 -8.70 -28.74 -5.06
C MET A 645 -9.21 -28.67 -3.61
N PHE A 646 -9.18 -27.48 -3.01
CA PHE A 646 -9.65 -27.27 -1.63
C PHE A 646 -11.17 -27.24 -1.53
N ILE A 647 -11.84 -26.65 -2.52
CA ILE A 647 -13.30 -26.69 -2.61
C ILE A 647 -13.79 -28.13 -2.68
N LEU A 648 -13.14 -28.98 -3.49
CA LEU A 648 -13.48 -30.39 -3.59
C LEU A 648 -13.31 -31.11 -2.25
N VAL A 649 -12.20 -30.86 -1.53
CA VAL A 649 -12.00 -31.40 -0.17
C VAL A 649 -13.11 -30.95 0.78
N ILE A 650 -13.45 -29.66 0.78
CA ILE A 650 -14.54 -29.11 1.61
C ILE A 650 -15.86 -29.81 1.27
N SER A 651 -16.22 -29.90 0.00
CA SER A 651 -17.47 -30.52 -0.43
C SER A 651 -17.54 -32.01 -0.06
N VAL A 652 -16.45 -32.76 -0.20
CA VAL A 652 -16.40 -34.18 0.20
C VAL A 652 -16.54 -34.33 1.71
N VAL A 653 -15.77 -33.60 2.51
CA VAL A 653 -15.80 -33.72 3.98
C VAL A 653 -17.14 -33.28 4.55
N VAL A 654 -17.69 -32.16 4.08
CA VAL A 654 -19.02 -31.69 4.49
C VAL A 654 -20.08 -32.73 4.15
N THR A 655 -20.06 -33.30 2.94
CA THR A 655 -21.02 -34.35 2.55
C THR A 655 -20.92 -35.60 3.44
N ILE A 656 -19.69 -36.04 3.76
CA ILE A 656 -19.47 -37.15 4.69
C ILE A 656 -20.07 -36.84 6.07
N ILE A 657 -19.85 -35.63 6.59
CA ILE A 657 -20.39 -35.21 7.89
C ILE A 657 -21.93 -35.21 7.87
N LEU A 658 -22.55 -34.70 6.79
CA LEU A 658 -24.00 -34.68 6.63
C LEU A 658 -24.58 -36.11 6.64
N VAL A 659 -23.99 -37.04 5.86
CA VAL A 659 -24.44 -38.44 5.77
C VAL A 659 -24.19 -39.22 7.07
N ALA A 660 -23.04 -39.03 7.70
CA ALA A 660 -22.67 -39.76 8.91
C ALA A 660 -23.49 -39.36 10.14
N SER A 661 -23.96 -38.12 10.19
CA SER A 661 -24.74 -37.61 11.32
C SER A 661 -26.20 -38.04 11.28
N THR A 662 -26.84 -37.99 10.10
CA THR A 662 -28.30 -38.14 9.98
C THR A 662 -28.68 -38.76 8.63
N SER A 663 -29.65 -39.68 8.60
CA SER A 663 -30.15 -40.37 7.39
C SER A 663 -31.33 -39.66 6.70
N VAL A 664 -31.60 -38.41 7.05
CA VAL A 664 -32.77 -37.61 6.64
C VAL A 664 -32.64 -37.06 5.21
N TRP A 665 -31.46 -37.12 4.60
CA TRP A 665 -31.23 -36.43 3.32
C TRP A 665 -31.81 -37.19 2.12
N TRP A 666 -32.62 -36.50 1.32
CA TRP A 666 -33.05 -37.00 0.02
C TRP A 666 -31.95 -36.77 -1.03
N ASN A 667 -31.52 -37.83 -1.74
CA ASN A 667 -30.60 -37.76 -2.89
C ASN A 667 -29.30 -36.93 -2.69
N VAL A 668 -28.54 -37.21 -1.61
CA VAL A 668 -27.31 -36.49 -1.22
C VAL A 668 -26.28 -36.28 -2.34
N GLY A 669 -26.19 -37.20 -3.31
CA GLY A 669 -25.24 -37.08 -4.43
C GLY A 669 -25.40 -35.79 -5.24
N HIS A 670 -26.63 -35.29 -5.39
CA HIS A 670 -26.90 -34.03 -6.09
C HIS A 670 -26.56 -32.81 -5.21
N LEU A 671 -26.75 -32.92 -3.89
CA LEU A 671 -26.33 -31.90 -2.94
C LEU A 671 -24.79 -31.74 -2.94
N PHE A 672 -24.04 -32.84 -3.05
CA PHE A 672 -22.58 -32.81 -3.23
C PHE A 672 -22.19 -32.04 -4.49
N ALA A 673 -22.86 -32.29 -5.63
CA ALA A 673 -22.59 -31.57 -6.87
C ALA A 673 -22.87 -30.06 -6.73
N ILE A 674 -23.97 -29.68 -6.05
CA ILE A 674 -24.29 -28.28 -5.77
C ILE A 674 -23.24 -27.63 -4.87
N LEU A 675 -22.81 -28.30 -3.78
CA LEU A 675 -21.76 -27.79 -2.88
C LEU A 675 -20.46 -27.50 -3.64
N MET A 676 -20.05 -28.41 -4.53
CA MET A 676 -18.86 -28.27 -5.34
C MET A 676 -18.98 -27.12 -6.35
N LEU A 677 -20.08 -27.06 -7.11
CA LEU A 677 -20.31 -26.03 -8.12
C LEU A 677 -20.52 -24.64 -7.50
N TYR A 678 -21.22 -24.56 -6.37
CA TYR A 678 -21.40 -23.35 -5.58
C TYR A 678 -20.06 -22.79 -5.13
N GLY A 679 -19.19 -23.63 -4.54
CA GLY A 679 -17.87 -23.19 -4.10
C GLY A 679 -17.04 -22.62 -5.26
N LEU A 680 -17.06 -23.28 -6.42
CA LEU A 680 -16.34 -22.82 -7.60
C LEU A 680 -16.92 -21.49 -8.14
N ALA A 681 -18.23 -21.38 -8.27
CA ALA A 681 -18.90 -20.16 -8.72
C ALA A 681 -18.65 -18.98 -7.76
N ALA A 682 -18.72 -19.22 -6.44
CA ALA A 682 -18.51 -18.20 -5.42
C ALA A 682 -17.05 -17.70 -5.37
N VAL A 683 -16.06 -18.58 -5.58
CA VAL A 683 -14.65 -18.17 -5.67
C VAL A 683 -14.37 -17.38 -6.95
N LEU A 684 -14.95 -17.76 -8.08
CA LEU A 684 -14.84 -16.98 -9.33
C LEU A 684 -15.47 -15.59 -9.19
N PHE A 685 -16.63 -15.49 -8.53
CA PHE A 685 -17.22 -14.20 -8.17
C PHE A 685 -16.28 -13.39 -7.25
N ALA A 686 -15.69 -14.02 -6.24
CA ALA A 686 -14.72 -13.39 -5.35
C ALA A 686 -13.52 -12.83 -6.13
N TYR A 687 -13.02 -13.56 -7.14
CA TYR A 687 -11.94 -13.07 -8.00
C TYR A 687 -12.31 -11.82 -8.80
N ILE A 688 -13.56 -11.69 -9.26
CA ILE A 688 -14.02 -10.45 -9.90
C ILE A 688 -13.97 -9.28 -8.91
N VAL A 689 -14.45 -9.49 -7.68
CA VAL A 689 -14.35 -8.46 -6.62
C VAL A 689 -12.88 -8.12 -6.31
N SER A 690 -11.98 -9.10 -6.41
CA SER A 690 -10.54 -8.90 -6.22
C SER A 690 -9.93 -7.87 -7.19
N LEU A 691 -10.53 -7.66 -8.37
CA LEU A 691 -10.09 -6.68 -9.37
C LEU A 691 -10.52 -5.25 -9.03
N LEU A 692 -11.54 -5.08 -8.19
CA LEU A 692 -12.13 -3.79 -7.83
C LEU A 692 -11.67 -3.28 -6.45
N ALA A 693 -11.36 -4.19 -5.52
CA ALA A 693 -11.07 -3.84 -4.13
C ALA A 693 -9.87 -2.90 -3.94
N LYS A 694 -9.93 -1.96 -3.00
CA LYS A 694 -8.77 -1.09 -2.71
C LYS A 694 -7.82 -1.70 -1.66
N SER A 695 -8.29 -2.66 -0.87
CA SER A 695 -7.50 -3.36 0.16
C SER A 695 -7.94 -4.83 0.29
N GLN A 696 -7.10 -5.66 0.92
CA GLN A 696 -7.39 -7.09 1.16
C GLN A 696 -8.61 -7.27 2.08
N LEU A 697 -8.67 -6.49 3.17
CA LEU A 697 -9.78 -6.53 4.12
C LEU A 697 -11.09 -6.01 3.50
N ALA A 698 -11.01 -4.98 2.66
CA ALA A 698 -12.18 -4.51 1.92
C ALA A 698 -12.69 -5.57 0.94
N ALA A 699 -11.79 -6.31 0.27
CA ALA A 699 -12.18 -7.40 -0.62
C ALA A 699 -12.90 -8.52 0.13
N PHE A 700 -12.36 -8.92 1.29
CA PHE A 700 -12.98 -9.88 2.18
C PHE A 700 -14.39 -9.43 2.60
N ALA A 701 -14.52 -8.20 3.10
CA ALA A 701 -15.79 -7.65 3.57
C ALA A 701 -16.82 -7.51 2.44
N MET A 702 -16.40 -7.11 1.24
CA MET A 702 -17.31 -7.02 0.09
C MET A 702 -17.83 -8.39 -0.34
N VAL A 703 -16.98 -9.42 -0.42
CA VAL A 703 -17.42 -10.77 -0.82
C VAL A 703 -18.32 -11.40 0.25
N ALA A 704 -17.87 -11.42 1.51
CA ALA A 704 -18.63 -12.00 2.61
C ALA A 704 -19.96 -11.26 2.84
N GLY A 705 -19.91 -9.92 2.83
CA GLY A 705 -21.09 -9.08 2.98
C GLY A 705 -22.08 -9.23 1.83
N TYR A 706 -21.61 -9.25 0.57
CA TYR A 706 -22.47 -9.45 -0.59
C TYR A 706 -23.20 -10.79 -0.57
N ASN A 707 -22.47 -11.89 -0.30
CA ASN A 707 -23.08 -13.21 -0.21
C ASN A 707 -24.07 -13.31 0.95
N ALA A 708 -23.73 -12.75 2.13
CA ALA A 708 -24.61 -12.76 3.29
C ALA A 708 -25.88 -11.91 3.08
N VAL A 709 -25.77 -10.73 2.46
CA VAL A 709 -26.93 -9.89 2.15
C VAL A 709 -27.84 -10.57 1.14
N LEU A 710 -27.30 -11.18 0.08
CA LEU A 710 -28.12 -11.89 -0.90
C LEU A 710 -28.74 -13.17 -0.35
N PHE A 711 -28.05 -13.85 0.56
CA PHE A 711 -28.64 -14.93 1.35
C PHE A 711 -29.87 -14.44 2.13
N LEU A 712 -29.73 -13.33 2.88
CA LEU A 712 -30.83 -12.77 3.66
C LEU A 712 -31.98 -12.30 2.77
N LEU A 713 -31.68 -11.64 1.65
CA LEU A 713 -32.71 -11.22 0.68
C LEU A 713 -33.44 -12.41 0.07
N TYR A 714 -32.74 -13.52 -0.20
CA TYR A 714 -33.37 -14.76 -0.66
C TYR A 714 -34.29 -15.34 0.42
N MET A 715 -33.84 -15.43 1.67
CA MET A 715 -34.66 -15.93 2.78
C MET A 715 -35.89 -15.06 3.05
N ILE A 716 -35.71 -13.73 3.08
CA ILE A 716 -36.81 -12.77 3.26
C ILE A 716 -37.78 -12.87 2.07
N GLY A 717 -37.28 -12.91 0.84
CA GLY A 717 -38.12 -13.07 -0.35
C GLY A 717 -38.91 -14.37 -0.33
N TYR A 718 -38.27 -15.48 0.04
CA TYR A 718 -38.90 -16.79 0.15
C TYR A 718 -40.01 -16.80 1.21
N MET A 719 -39.71 -16.33 2.43
CA MET A 719 -40.69 -16.26 3.52
C MET A 719 -41.82 -15.28 3.23
N SER A 720 -41.52 -14.14 2.61
CA SER A 720 -42.53 -13.15 2.25
C SER A 720 -43.51 -13.68 1.21
N VAL A 721 -43.03 -14.44 0.21
CA VAL A 721 -43.91 -15.11 -0.75
C VAL A 721 -44.74 -16.19 -0.06
N LEU A 722 -44.15 -16.96 0.87
CA LEU A 722 -44.91 -17.94 1.64
C LEU A 722 -46.04 -17.31 2.46
N THR A 723 -45.79 -16.17 3.11
CA THR A 723 -46.75 -15.51 4.01
C THR A 723 -47.81 -14.67 3.28
N TYR A 724 -47.43 -13.95 2.21
CA TYR A 724 -48.31 -12.93 1.60
C TYR A 724 -48.89 -13.31 0.22
N SER A 725 -48.33 -14.30 -0.47
CA SER A 725 -48.83 -14.70 -1.78
C SER A 725 -50.14 -15.51 -1.66
N PRO A 726 -51.13 -15.30 -2.54
CA PRO A 726 -52.25 -16.22 -2.68
C PRO A 726 -51.75 -17.66 -2.91
N ILE A 727 -52.38 -18.63 -2.25
CA ILE A 727 -51.96 -20.05 -2.27
C ILE A 727 -51.86 -20.60 -3.70
N ALA A 728 -52.79 -20.22 -4.59
CA ALA A 728 -52.83 -20.68 -5.99
C ALA A 728 -51.59 -20.24 -6.82
N ASP A 729 -50.99 -19.09 -6.50
CA ASP A 729 -49.86 -18.51 -7.24
C ASP A 729 -48.52 -18.66 -6.50
N GLN A 730 -48.54 -19.19 -5.28
CA GLN A 730 -47.40 -19.24 -4.37
C GLN A 730 -46.20 -19.97 -4.99
N ASN A 731 -46.41 -21.16 -5.56
CA ASN A 731 -45.32 -21.95 -6.16
C ASN A 731 -44.69 -21.22 -7.37
N ARG A 732 -45.51 -20.58 -8.22
CA ARG A 732 -45.02 -19.77 -9.36
C ARG A 732 -44.16 -18.61 -8.87
N ASN A 733 -44.62 -17.89 -7.85
CA ASN A 733 -43.92 -16.74 -7.30
C ASN A 733 -42.59 -17.13 -6.63
N ILE A 734 -42.53 -18.27 -5.92
CA ILE A 734 -41.29 -18.82 -5.34
C ILE A 734 -40.26 -19.11 -6.44
N ILE A 735 -40.70 -19.74 -7.53
CA ILE A 735 -39.84 -20.06 -8.68
C ILE A 735 -39.28 -18.78 -9.32
N ILE A 736 -40.12 -17.76 -9.51
CA ILE A 736 -39.70 -16.46 -10.06
C ILE A 736 -38.66 -15.79 -9.16
N VAL A 737 -38.92 -15.70 -7.85
CA VAL A 737 -37.98 -15.10 -6.88
C VAL A 737 -36.64 -15.83 -6.88
N HIS A 738 -36.68 -17.16 -6.91
CA HIS A 738 -35.46 -17.96 -6.97
C HIS A 738 -34.63 -17.69 -8.22
N PHE A 739 -35.22 -17.78 -9.41
CA PHE A 739 -34.47 -17.60 -10.65
C PHE A 739 -34.01 -16.15 -10.85
N ALA A 740 -34.77 -15.15 -10.37
CA ALA A 740 -34.36 -13.76 -10.41
C ALA A 740 -33.11 -13.50 -9.55
N LEU A 741 -33.11 -14.00 -8.31
CA LEU A 741 -31.96 -13.82 -7.39
C LEU A 741 -30.76 -14.71 -7.77
N SER A 742 -31.01 -15.89 -8.32
CA SER A 742 -29.96 -16.80 -8.81
C SER A 742 -29.22 -16.29 -10.05
N ILE A 743 -29.70 -15.26 -10.74
CA ILE A 743 -28.89 -14.61 -11.80
C ILE A 743 -27.78 -13.76 -11.19
N ILE A 744 -28.05 -13.15 -10.04
CA ILE A 744 -27.17 -12.16 -9.40
C ILE A 744 -26.06 -12.86 -8.61
N SER A 745 -26.39 -13.91 -7.86
CA SER A 745 -25.45 -14.63 -6.99
C SER A 745 -25.62 -16.14 -7.05
N PRO A 746 -24.57 -16.92 -6.76
CA PRO A 746 -24.64 -18.37 -6.62
C PRO A 746 -25.31 -18.84 -5.32
N VAL A 747 -25.48 -17.97 -4.31
CA VAL A 747 -25.98 -18.34 -2.98
C VAL A 747 -27.44 -18.86 -2.99
N PRO A 748 -28.39 -18.23 -3.69
CA PRO A 748 -29.77 -18.72 -3.79
C PRO A 748 -29.88 -20.16 -4.35
N SER A 749 -29.04 -20.53 -5.32
CA SER A 749 -28.97 -21.89 -5.88
C SER A 749 -28.51 -22.92 -4.84
N PHE A 750 -27.56 -22.54 -3.99
CA PHE A 750 -27.12 -23.38 -2.88
C PHE A 750 -28.23 -23.58 -1.82
N VAL A 751 -28.89 -22.49 -1.39
CA VAL A 751 -29.96 -22.58 -0.37
C VAL A 751 -31.16 -23.38 -0.89
N ARG A 752 -31.53 -23.21 -2.17
CA ARG A 752 -32.58 -24.05 -2.78
C ARG A 752 -32.20 -25.53 -2.79
N GLY A 753 -30.94 -25.86 -3.05
CA GLY A 753 -30.44 -27.23 -2.93
C GLY A 753 -30.60 -27.82 -1.53
N LEU A 754 -30.44 -27.00 -0.48
CA LEU A 754 -30.71 -27.41 0.90
C LEU A 754 -32.21 -27.62 1.16
N PHE A 755 -33.08 -26.72 0.68
CA PHE A 755 -34.54 -26.90 0.78
C PHE A 755 -35.02 -28.18 0.09
N ALA A 756 -34.52 -28.47 -1.12
CA ALA A 756 -34.83 -29.73 -1.81
C ALA A 756 -34.31 -30.95 -1.03
N SER A 757 -33.08 -30.91 -0.50
CA SER A 757 -32.51 -32.05 0.24
C SER A 757 -33.26 -32.47 1.51
N LEU A 758 -33.96 -31.53 2.15
CA LEU A 758 -34.77 -31.78 3.34
C LEU A 758 -36.27 -31.85 3.02
N ASN A 759 -36.65 -31.78 1.74
CA ASN A 759 -38.02 -31.60 1.25
C ASN A 759 -38.80 -30.53 2.05
N LEU A 760 -38.12 -29.42 2.37
CA LEU A 760 -38.71 -28.37 3.21
C LEU A 760 -39.81 -27.66 2.43
N PHE A 761 -40.98 -27.50 3.04
CA PHE A 761 -42.18 -26.96 2.40
C PHE A 761 -42.68 -27.80 1.20
N GLN A 762 -42.35 -29.10 1.14
CA GLN A 762 -42.78 -30.03 0.08
C GLN A 762 -42.41 -29.55 -1.34
N ILE A 763 -41.27 -28.85 -1.47
CA ILE A 763 -40.83 -28.27 -2.76
C ILE A 763 -40.59 -29.31 -3.86
N ASP A 764 -40.30 -30.56 -3.48
CA ASP A 764 -40.04 -31.66 -4.41
C ASP A 764 -41.27 -32.55 -4.67
N CYS A 765 -42.44 -32.13 -4.19
CA CYS A 765 -43.70 -32.87 -4.37
C CYS A 765 -44.54 -32.29 -5.51
N ARG A 766 -45.08 -33.17 -6.35
CA ARG A 766 -46.06 -32.84 -7.40
C ARG A 766 -47.06 -33.97 -7.52
N ASP A 767 -48.34 -33.65 -7.46
CA ASP A 767 -49.44 -34.63 -7.51
C ASP A 767 -49.23 -35.78 -6.48
N ASP A 768 -48.93 -35.41 -5.23
CA ASP A 768 -48.67 -36.30 -4.08
C ASP A 768 -47.48 -37.29 -4.24
N ALA A 769 -46.63 -37.09 -5.25
CA ALA A 769 -45.44 -37.91 -5.51
C ALA A 769 -44.16 -37.06 -5.57
N PHE A 770 -43.02 -37.69 -5.26
CA PHE A 770 -41.70 -37.07 -5.44
C PHE A 770 -41.37 -36.87 -6.91
N VAL A 771 -40.94 -35.66 -7.25
CA VAL A 771 -40.44 -35.32 -8.58
C VAL A 771 -39.06 -35.95 -8.80
N ALA A 772 -38.74 -36.26 -10.06
CA ALA A 772 -37.41 -36.76 -10.40
C ALA A 772 -36.32 -35.74 -9.99
N PRO A 773 -35.19 -36.16 -9.39
CA PRO A 773 -34.18 -35.24 -8.88
C PRO A 773 -33.55 -34.36 -9.97
N GLN A 774 -33.63 -34.77 -11.23
CA GLN A 774 -33.10 -34.05 -12.40
C GLN A 774 -34.01 -32.93 -12.90
N ASP A 775 -35.24 -32.82 -12.39
CA ASP A 775 -36.19 -31.81 -12.82
C ASP A 775 -35.70 -30.38 -12.49
N MET A 776 -36.11 -29.40 -13.28
CA MET A 776 -35.72 -27.99 -13.14
C MET A 776 -36.21 -27.38 -11.82
N ILE A 777 -37.29 -27.91 -11.25
CA ILE A 777 -37.88 -27.42 -9.99
C ILE A 777 -37.06 -27.92 -8.78
N ALA A 778 -36.50 -29.13 -8.86
CA ALA A 778 -35.68 -29.78 -7.84
C ALA A 778 -34.19 -29.35 -7.97
N TYR A 779 -33.27 -30.31 -8.20
CA TYR A 779 -31.83 -30.02 -8.29
C TYR A 779 -31.35 -29.53 -9.67
N GLY A 780 -32.09 -29.81 -10.75
CA GLY A 780 -31.68 -29.51 -12.11
C GLY A 780 -31.50 -28.00 -12.38
N GLY A 781 -32.41 -27.17 -11.87
CA GLY A 781 -32.36 -25.72 -12.01
C GLY A 781 -31.11 -25.10 -11.35
N PRO A 782 -30.88 -25.31 -10.04
CA PRO A 782 -29.68 -24.85 -9.35
C PRO A 782 -28.37 -25.27 -10.02
N ILE A 783 -28.25 -26.53 -10.46
CA ILE A 783 -27.04 -27.05 -11.10
C ILE A 783 -26.77 -26.33 -12.42
N LEU A 784 -27.79 -26.18 -13.29
CA LEU A 784 -27.66 -25.51 -14.58
C LEU A 784 -27.22 -24.04 -14.41
N TYR A 785 -27.84 -23.31 -13.47
CA TYR A 785 -27.50 -21.92 -13.19
C TYR A 785 -26.06 -21.76 -12.72
N LEU A 786 -25.60 -22.62 -11.80
CA LEU A 786 -24.22 -22.57 -11.31
C LEU A 786 -23.20 -22.83 -12.43
N VAL A 787 -23.47 -23.78 -13.34
CA VAL A 787 -22.59 -24.05 -14.50
C VAL A 787 -22.51 -22.84 -15.43
N ILE A 788 -23.65 -22.21 -15.75
CA ILE A 788 -23.69 -21.01 -16.59
C ILE A 788 -22.92 -19.85 -15.92
N GLN A 789 -23.13 -19.65 -14.62
CA GLN A 789 -22.41 -18.62 -13.86
C GLN A 789 -20.89 -18.83 -13.88
N ILE A 790 -20.40 -20.06 -13.72
CA ILE A 790 -18.98 -20.39 -13.79
C ILE A 790 -18.39 -19.94 -15.14
N ILE A 791 -19.06 -20.27 -16.25
CA ILE A 791 -18.60 -19.88 -17.59
C ILE A 791 -18.58 -18.36 -17.76
N VAL A 792 -19.65 -17.69 -17.32
CA VAL A 792 -19.79 -16.23 -17.42
C VAL A 792 -18.73 -15.52 -16.57
N TYR A 793 -18.60 -15.87 -15.29
CA TYR A 793 -17.62 -15.23 -14.39
C TYR A 793 -16.19 -15.44 -14.86
N PHE A 794 -15.83 -16.65 -15.30
CA PHE A 794 -14.50 -16.92 -15.85
C PHE A 794 -14.22 -16.11 -17.12
N SER A 795 -15.19 -16.03 -18.03
CA SER A 795 -15.07 -15.27 -19.28
C SER A 795 -14.93 -13.77 -19.03
N VAL A 796 -15.77 -13.20 -18.16
CA VAL A 796 -15.73 -11.78 -17.78
C VAL A 796 -14.37 -11.42 -17.15
N MET A 797 -13.84 -12.30 -16.31
CA MET A 797 -12.57 -12.08 -15.65
C MET A 797 -11.39 -12.11 -16.62
N VAL A 798 -11.31 -13.10 -17.51
CA VAL A 798 -10.26 -13.14 -18.55
C VAL A 798 -10.39 -11.95 -19.50
N TRP A 799 -11.62 -11.57 -19.85
CA TRP A 799 -11.91 -10.40 -20.68
C TRP A 799 -11.40 -9.10 -20.04
N TRP A 800 -11.67 -8.89 -18.74
CA TRP A 800 -11.23 -7.70 -18.02
C TRP A 800 -9.69 -7.57 -17.97
N GLU A 801 -8.97 -8.65 -17.66
CA GLU A 801 -7.51 -8.61 -17.52
C GLU A 801 -6.73 -8.68 -18.82
N SER A 802 -7.27 -9.33 -19.86
CA SER A 802 -6.60 -9.38 -21.17
C SER A 802 -6.48 -8.00 -21.82
N GLY A 803 -7.25 -7.01 -21.34
CA GLY A 803 -7.29 -5.66 -21.90
C GLY A 803 -7.75 -5.64 -23.35
N ALA A 804 -8.40 -6.72 -23.81
CA ALA A 804 -8.50 -7.07 -25.22
C ALA A 804 -9.24 -6.04 -26.05
N TYR A 805 -10.21 -5.29 -25.51
CA TYR A 805 -10.78 -4.12 -26.20
C TYR A 805 -11.39 -3.16 -25.17
N ARG A 806 -10.61 -2.19 -24.67
CA ARG A 806 -11.19 -0.84 -24.54
C ARG A 806 -11.40 -0.38 -25.97
N LEU A 807 -12.62 -0.57 -26.48
CA LEU A 807 -13.09 0.05 -27.71
C LEU A 807 -13.03 1.57 -27.48
N ASP A 808 -11.86 2.15 -27.68
CA ASP A 808 -11.73 3.59 -27.80
C ASP A 808 -12.18 3.94 -29.21
N THR A 809 -13.47 4.24 -29.34
CA THR A 809 -14.15 4.64 -30.57
C THR A 809 -13.55 5.90 -31.20
N ARG A 810 -12.59 6.55 -30.54
CA ARG A 810 -11.81 7.67 -31.08
C ARG A 810 -10.84 7.29 -32.22
N ARG A 811 -10.49 6.01 -32.38
CA ARG A 811 -9.57 5.57 -33.44
C ARG A 811 -10.12 5.66 -34.86
N ILE A 812 -11.43 5.87 -35.04
CA ILE A 812 -12.05 6.00 -36.37
C ILE A 812 -11.98 7.44 -36.90
N PHE A 813 -11.70 8.44 -36.05
CA PHE A 813 -11.67 9.86 -36.45
C PHE A 813 -10.31 10.56 -36.30
N SER A 814 -9.27 9.88 -35.82
CA SER A 814 -7.91 10.42 -35.83
C SER A 814 -7.31 10.22 -37.22
N LYS A 815 -7.59 11.16 -38.14
CA LYS A 815 -6.73 11.40 -39.29
C LYS A 815 -5.36 11.76 -38.71
N THR A 816 -4.33 11.01 -39.06
CA THR A 816 -2.92 11.41 -38.92
C THR A 816 -2.81 12.80 -39.52
N LYS A 817 -2.70 13.80 -38.65
CA LYS A 817 -2.34 15.14 -39.07
C LYS A 817 -0.82 15.11 -39.07
N ASP A 818 -0.23 14.93 -40.25
CA ASP A 818 1.20 15.16 -40.45
C ASP A 818 1.44 16.65 -40.16
N THR A 819 1.78 16.97 -38.92
CA THR A 819 2.22 18.30 -38.53
C THR A 819 3.73 18.39 -38.66
N GLU A 820 4.21 18.45 -39.90
CA GLU A 820 5.51 19.09 -40.22
C GLU A 820 5.42 20.63 -40.10
N ARG A 821 4.63 21.17 -39.16
CA ARG A 821 4.44 22.61 -38.97
C ARG A 821 4.40 22.97 -37.51
N ASP A 822 5.60 23.02 -36.91
CA ASP A 822 6.14 24.14 -36.12
C ASP A 822 7.54 23.73 -35.60
N ALA A 823 8.48 23.56 -36.53
CA ALA A 823 9.89 23.27 -36.25
C ALA A 823 10.74 24.56 -36.25
N THR A 824 10.30 25.60 -35.54
CA THR A 824 11.07 26.84 -35.42
C THR A 824 11.82 26.97 -34.09
N GLU A 825 11.70 26.01 -33.16
CA GLU A 825 12.45 25.98 -31.90
C GLU A 825 12.75 24.54 -31.41
N THR A 826 13.16 23.64 -32.29
CA THR A 826 13.73 22.33 -31.88
C THR A 826 15.22 22.32 -32.15
N ASP A 827 16.00 22.01 -31.12
CA ASP A 827 17.45 21.84 -31.24
C ASP A 827 17.80 20.86 -32.36
N ARG A 828 18.78 21.23 -33.18
CA ARG A 828 19.23 20.49 -34.38
C ARG A 828 19.48 19.00 -34.11
N GLU A 829 19.93 18.67 -32.91
CA GLU A 829 20.26 17.32 -32.44
C GLU A 829 19.05 16.37 -32.39
N VAL A 830 17.90 16.85 -31.87
CA VAL A 830 16.69 16.04 -31.77
C VAL A 830 16.17 15.70 -33.17
N PHE A 831 16.32 16.63 -34.11
CA PHE A 831 15.95 16.43 -35.51
C PHE A 831 16.90 15.50 -36.27
N GLU A 832 18.21 15.60 -36.04
CA GLU A 832 19.20 14.66 -36.59
C GLU A 832 18.98 13.24 -36.08
N GLU A 833 18.67 13.08 -34.78
CA GLU A 833 18.30 11.79 -34.20
C GLU A 833 17.01 11.24 -34.81
N LEU A 834 15.98 12.07 -34.98
CA LEU A 834 14.71 11.66 -35.58
C LEU A 834 14.91 11.08 -36.99
N LYS A 835 15.68 11.77 -37.84
CA LYS A 835 16.06 11.29 -39.17
C LYS A 835 16.84 9.96 -39.13
N ARG A 836 17.72 9.80 -38.13
CA ARG A 836 18.49 8.57 -37.96
C ARG A 836 17.58 7.38 -37.58
N VAL A 837 16.62 7.57 -36.68
CA VAL A 837 15.73 6.50 -36.22
C VAL A 837 14.74 6.08 -37.32
N ASP A 838 14.26 7.04 -38.12
CA ASP A 838 13.41 6.74 -39.29
C ASP A 838 14.13 5.93 -40.37
N SER A 839 15.43 6.21 -40.59
CA SER A 839 16.23 5.55 -41.63
C SER A 839 16.87 4.22 -41.18
N SER A 840 17.14 4.03 -39.89
CA SER A 840 17.87 2.86 -39.39
C SER A 840 16.96 1.70 -38.99
N THR A 841 17.30 0.48 -39.42
CA THR A 841 16.62 -0.78 -39.05
C THR A 841 17.42 -1.66 -38.09
N SER A 842 18.69 -1.32 -37.85
CA SER A 842 19.65 -2.09 -37.04
C SER A 842 19.55 -1.88 -35.53
N ASP A 843 18.77 -0.89 -35.08
CA ASP A 843 18.64 -0.55 -33.66
C ASP A 843 17.81 -1.62 -32.94
N GLY A 844 18.30 -2.07 -31.78
CA GLY A 844 17.65 -3.10 -30.97
C GLY A 844 16.31 -2.64 -30.41
N LEU A 845 16.18 -1.34 -30.11
CA LEU A 845 14.95 -0.68 -29.69
C LEU A 845 14.74 0.60 -30.50
N ARG A 846 13.56 0.76 -31.11
CA ARG A 846 13.16 1.99 -31.82
C ARG A 846 11.81 2.48 -31.33
N VAL A 847 11.75 3.77 -31.00
CA VAL A 847 10.56 4.50 -30.58
C VAL A 847 10.32 5.60 -31.61
N LEU A 848 9.18 5.58 -32.30
CA LEU A 848 8.87 6.49 -33.41
C LEU A 848 7.58 7.26 -33.15
N HIS A 849 7.70 8.58 -33.06
CA HIS A 849 6.59 9.55 -32.96
C HIS A 849 5.56 9.20 -31.88
N VAL A 850 6.03 8.69 -30.74
CA VAL A 850 5.15 8.14 -29.71
C VAL A 850 4.52 9.25 -28.89
N SER A 851 3.19 9.26 -28.86
CA SER A 851 2.40 10.22 -28.08
C SER A 851 1.37 9.53 -27.19
N LYS A 852 1.15 10.08 -25.99
CA LYS A 852 0.16 9.58 -25.02
C LYS A 852 -0.52 10.69 -24.23
N SER A 853 -1.84 10.60 -24.18
CA SER A 853 -2.74 11.46 -23.41
C SER A 853 -3.52 10.66 -22.36
N PHE A 854 -3.71 11.24 -21.18
CA PHE A 854 -4.59 10.73 -20.13
C PHE A 854 -5.68 11.76 -19.86
N GLY A 855 -6.88 11.53 -20.41
CA GLY A 855 -7.96 12.52 -20.35
C GLY A 855 -7.58 13.79 -21.10
N ASN A 856 -7.42 14.89 -20.37
CA ASN A 856 -7.01 16.19 -20.94
C ASN A 856 -5.50 16.47 -20.78
N VAL A 857 -4.75 15.62 -20.08
CA VAL A 857 -3.32 15.83 -19.83
C VAL A 857 -2.50 15.06 -20.84
N GLN A 858 -1.71 15.76 -21.65
CA GLN A 858 -0.74 15.16 -22.56
C GLN A 858 0.53 14.82 -21.78
N ALA A 859 0.78 13.53 -21.63
CA ALA A 859 1.90 13.02 -20.82
C ALA A 859 3.18 12.84 -21.64
N VAL A 860 3.04 12.45 -22.91
CA VAL A 860 4.16 12.29 -23.86
C VAL A 860 3.72 12.87 -25.20
N GLU A 861 4.56 13.70 -25.79
CA GLU A 861 4.35 14.39 -27.05
C GLU A 861 5.52 14.12 -28.00
N ASP A 862 5.22 13.39 -29.06
CA ASP A 862 6.11 13.13 -30.20
C ASP A 862 7.56 12.77 -29.85
N VAL A 863 7.73 11.76 -28.99
CA VAL A 863 9.08 11.30 -28.58
C VAL A 863 9.59 10.24 -29.55
N SER A 864 10.78 10.47 -30.11
CA SER A 864 11.49 9.57 -31.02
C SER A 864 12.95 9.38 -30.60
N PHE A 865 13.39 8.13 -30.46
CA PHE A 865 14.81 7.77 -30.20
C PHE A 865 15.06 6.28 -30.53
N GLY A 866 16.33 5.94 -30.79
CA GLY A 866 16.76 4.57 -31.08
C GLY A 866 18.00 4.18 -30.30
N VAL A 867 18.04 2.93 -29.79
CA VAL A 867 19.14 2.39 -28.99
C VAL A 867 19.85 1.28 -29.75
N LYS A 868 21.17 1.43 -29.97
CA LYS A 868 21.97 0.46 -30.70
C LYS A 868 22.28 -0.78 -29.84
N PRO A 869 22.62 -1.94 -30.44
CA PRO A 869 23.17 -3.07 -29.70
C PRO A 869 24.51 -2.71 -29.06
N GLY A 870 24.70 -2.98 -27.77
CA GLY A 870 25.90 -2.63 -27.01
C GLY A 870 25.88 -1.24 -26.37
N GLU A 871 24.84 -0.44 -26.62
CA GLU A 871 24.70 0.93 -26.12
C GLU A 871 23.84 0.98 -24.84
N ILE A 872 24.30 1.76 -23.85
CA ILE A 872 23.50 2.16 -22.69
C ILE A 872 22.96 3.58 -22.96
N PHE A 873 21.66 3.68 -23.22
CA PHE A 873 20.96 4.95 -23.41
C PHE A 873 20.18 5.33 -22.14
N ALA A 874 20.41 6.53 -21.61
CA ALA A 874 19.73 7.02 -20.42
C ALA A 874 18.66 8.07 -20.75
N LEU A 875 17.43 7.88 -20.23
CA LEU A 875 16.35 8.85 -20.30
C LEU A 875 16.26 9.65 -19.00
N LEU A 876 16.56 10.94 -19.10
CA LEU A 876 16.56 11.93 -18.02
C LEU A 876 15.35 12.85 -18.14
N GLY A 877 14.94 13.47 -17.04
CA GLY A 877 13.78 14.37 -17.01
C GLY A 877 13.25 14.57 -15.59
N PRO A 878 12.54 15.67 -15.32
CA PRO A 878 11.92 15.88 -14.01
C PRO A 878 10.77 14.88 -13.77
N ASN A 879 10.26 14.85 -12.54
CA ASN A 879 9.04 14.09 -12.23
C ASN A 879 7.87 14.65 -13.08
N GLY A 880 7.02 13.75 -13.57
CA GLY A 880 5.94 14.11 -14.50
C GLY A 880 6.36 14.36 -15.96
N ALA A 881 7.65 14.22 -16.31
CA ALA A 881 8.13 14.41 -17.69
C ALA A 881 7.66 13.36 -18.71
N GLY A 882 7.06 12.25 -18.26
CA GLY A 882 6.59 11.17 -19.13
C GLY A 882 7.52 9.95 -19.23
N LYS A 883 8.68 9.92 -18.54
CA LYS A 883 9.66 8.81 -18.56
C LYS A 883 9.04 7.43 -18.34
N SER A 884 8.36 7.24 -17.20
CA SER A 884 7.71 5.97 -16.86
C SER A 884 6.52 5.65 -17.77
N THR A 885 5.86 6.66 -18.34
CA THR A 885 4.81 6.50 -19.36
C THR A 885 5.41 5.93 -20.65
N THR A 886 6.54 6.48 -21.10
CA THR A 886 7.30 6.00 -22.26
C THR A 886 7.76 4.56 -22.06
N ILE A 887 8.40 4.23 -20.93
CA ILE A 887 8.77 2.84 -20.61
C ILE A 887 7.54 1.94 -20.59
N SER A 888 6.42 2.38 -20.02
CA SER A 888 5.19 1.57 -19.95
C SER A 888 4.59 1.26 -21.31
N MET A 889 4.75 2.17 -22.28
CA MET A 889 4.40 1.93 -23.68
C MET A 889 5.36 0.93 -24.31
N ILE A 890 6.67 1.05 -24.06
CA ILE A 890 7.68 0.09 -24.56
C ILE A 890 7.48 -1.31 -23.96
N ARG A 891 7.09 -1.43 -22.68
CA ARG A 891 6.69 -2.71 -22.03
C ARG A 891 5.39 -3.32 -22.60
N GLY A 892 4.63 -2.55 -23.39
CA GLY A 892 3.33 -2.95 -23.92
C GLY A 892 2.25 -3.12 -22.84
N VAL A 893 2.41 -2.45 -21.69
CA VAL A 893 1.37 -2.32 -20.65
C VAL A 893 0.40 -1.22 -21.04
N LEU A 894 0.93 -0.09 -21.52
CA LEU A 894 0.16 1.00 -22.10
C LEU A 894 0.22 0.94 -23.63
N ARG A 895 -0.89 1.28 -24.29
CA ARG A 895 -0.94 1.45 -25.75
C ARG A 895 -0.71 2.92 -26.09
N PRO A 896 0.20 3.25 -27.02
CA PRO A 896 0.36 4.62 -27.50
C PRO A 896 -0.90 5.07 -28.24
N ASP A 897 -1.19 6.37 -28.18
CA ASP A 897 -2.32 6.97 -28.92
C ASP A 897 -1.92 7.16 -30.39
N SER A 898 -0.69 7.63 -30.61
CA SER A 898 -0.02 7.76 -31.91
C SER A 898 1.43 7.25 -31.80
N GLY A 899 2.02 6.84 -32.93
CA GLY A 899 3.38 6.31 -33.02
C GLY A 899 3.48 4.79 -32.89
N ASP A 900 4.65 4.26 -33.24
CA ASP A 900 4.96 2.82 -33.24
C ASP A 900 6.25 2.54 -32.43
N ILE A 901 6.32 1.35 -31.82
CA ILE A 901 7.47 0.88 -31.04
C ILE A 901 7.92 -0.48 -31.57
N PHE A 902 9.22 -0.61 -31.84
CA PHE A 902 9.85 -1.82 -32.37
C PHE A 902 10.92 -2.34 -31.42
N VAL A 903 10.91 -3.66 -31.17
CA VAL A 903 11.93 -4.39 -30.39
C VAL A 903 12.50 -5.47 -31.30
N GLN A 904 13.79 -5.42 -31.63
CA GLN A 904 14.43 -6.32 -32.60
C GLN A 904 13.65 -6.42 -33.93
N GLY A 905 13.15 -5.27 -34.41
CA GLY A 905 12.32 -5.20 -35.63
C GLY A 905 10.85 -5.62 -35.46
N LEU A 906 10.46 -6.20 -34.32
CA LEU A 906 9.08 -6.64 -34.05
C LEU A 906 8.22 -5.53 -33.45
N LYS A 907 6.99 -5.37 -33.95
CA LYS A 907 6.05 -4.34 -33.45
C LYS A 907 5.41 -4.75 -32.11
N MET A 908 5.58 -3.93 -31.08
CA MET A 908 5.15 -4.26 -29.71
C MET A 908 3.61 -4.28 -29.50
N HIS A 909 2.85 -3.51 -30.27
CA HIS A 909 1.38 -3.41 -30.15
C HIS A 909 0.62 -4.15 -31.27
N SER A 910 1.23 -5.22 -31.79
CA SER A 910 0.70 -6.08 -32.86
C SER A 910 0.49 -7.53 -32.39
N LYS A 911 0.24 -8.47 -33.33
CA LYS A 911 0.17 -9.92 -33.05
C LYS A 911 1.50 -10.47 -32.49
N ASP A 912 2.61 -9.79 -32.77
CA ASP A 912 3.97 -10.22 -32.44
C ASP A 912 4.38 -9.85 -31.01
N LYS A 913 3.47 -9.22 -30.24
CA LYS A 913 3.68 -8.81 -28.85
C LYS A 913 4.31 -9.88 -27.95
N PRO A 914 3.91 -11.17 -27.99
CA PRO A 914 4.54 -12.19 -27.15
C PRO A 914 5.99 -12.47 -27.52
N GLU A 915 6.36 -12.33 -28.79
CA GLU A 915 7.70 -12.57 -29.31
C GLU A 915 8.63 -11.37 -29.06
N ALA A 916 8.13 -10.15 -29.25
CA ALA A 916 8.84 -8.95 -28.80
C ALA A 916 9.16 -8.98 -27.29
N ARG A 917 8.26 -9.54 -26.47
CA ARG A 917 8.47 -9.69 -25.01
C ARG A 917 9.50 -10.75 -24.62
N SER A 918 9.70 -11.80 -25.40
CA SER A 918 10.75 -12.78 -25.09
C SER A 918 12.14 -12.16 -25.19
N HIS A 919 12.33 -11.19 -26.09
CA HIS A 919 13.57 -10.44 -26.26
C HIS A 919 13.76 -9.28 -25.27
N LEU A 920 12.75 -8.99 -24.45
CA LEU A 920 12.71 -7.84 -23.54
C LEU A 920 12.89 -8.26 -22.07
N GLY A 921 13.94 -7.78 -21.43
CA GLY A 921 14.14 -7.81 -19.98
C GLY A 921 13.63 -6.53 -19.33
N VAL A 922 12.89 -6.60 -18.23
CA VAL A 922 12.29 -5.43 -17.60
C VAL A 922 12.56 -5.43 -16.10
N CYS A 923 13.23 -4.38 -15.62
CA CYS A 923 13.30 -4.00 -14.22
C CYS A 923 12.38 -2.78 -14.01
N PRO A 924 11.12 -2.97 -13.53
CA PRO A 924 10.18 -1.87 -13.33
C PRO A 924 10.57 -0.99 -12.12
N GLN A 925 10.03 0.23 -12.00
CA GLN A 925 10.26 1.08 -10.82
C GLN A 925 9.86 0.43 -9.48
N PHE A 926 8.81 -0.40 -9.48
CA PHE A 926 8.35 -1.07 -8.26
C PHE A 926 9.05 -2.41 -8.04
N ASP A 927 9.39 -2.72 -6.79
CA ASP A 927 9.88 -4.05 -6.41
C ASP A 927 8.70 -5.01 -6.16
N ALA A 928 8.28 -5.74 -7.19
CA ALA A 928 7.22 -6.74 -7.09
C ALA A 928 7.71 -8.04 -6.42
N CYS A 929 7.88 -8.00 -5.11
CA CYS A 929 8.23 -9.17 -4.29
C CYS A 929 6.98 -9.93 -3.81
N ASP A 930 6.90 -11.21 -4.16
CA ASP A 930 5.87 -12.13 -3.64
C ASP A 930 6.33 -12.84 -2.36
N GLN A 931 5.46 -13.67 -1.77
CA GLN A 931 5.74 -14.48 -0.58
C GLN A 931 6.57 -15.74 -0.90
N MET A 932 7.75 -15.56 -1.50
CA MET A 932 8.69 -16.64 -1.84
C MET A 932 10.14 -16.22 -1.49
N THR A 933 11.08 -17.16 -1.46
CA THR A 933 12.51 -16.85 -1.28
C THR A 933 13.12 -16.23 -2.54
N THR A 934 14.29 -15.60 -2.42
CA THR A 934 15.04 -15.04 -3.56
C THR A 934 15.30 -16.09 -4.64
N ARG A 935 15.78 -17.28 -4.26
CA ARG A 935 16.05 -18.38 -5.18
C ARG A 935 14.78 -18.92 -5.84
N GLU A 936 13.68 -19.03 -5.08
CA GLU A 936 12.40 -19.47 -5.63
C GLU A 936 11.84 -18.49 -6.66
N HIS A 937 11.99 -17.17 -6.46
CA HIS A 937 11.61 -16.16 -7.45
C HIS A 937 12.36 -16.36 -8.77
N LEU A 938 13.69 -16.50 -8.70
CA LEU A 938 14.53 -16.66 -9.89
C LEU A 938 14.23 -17.98 -10.62
N ARG A 939 14.06 -19.10 -9.89
CA ARG A 939 13.62 -20.38 -10.49
C ARG A 939 12.26 -20.27 -11.17
N PHE A 940 11.31 -19.55 -10.57
CA PHE A 940 9.99 -19.32 -11.16
C PHE A 940 10.07 -18.54 -12.48
N TYR A 941 10.82 -17.44 -12.53
CA TYR A 941 10.97 -16.65 -13.75
C TYR A 941 11.83 -17.35 -14.81
N ALA A 942 12.83 -18.14 -14.42
CA ALA A 942 13.58 -19.00 -15.34
C ALA A 942 12.67 -20.03 -16.02
N LYS A 943 11.74 -20.65 -15.28
CA LYS A 943 10.72 -21.57 -15.83
C LYS A 943 9.78 -20.86 -16.81
N ILE A 944 9.32 -19.65 -16.48
CA ILE A 944 8.43 -18.87 -17.36
C ILE A 944 9.12 -18.50 -18.68
N ARG A 945 10.39 -18.12 -18.59
CA ARG A 945 11.24 -17.78 -19.74
C ARG A 945 11.69 -19.02 -20.54
N GLY A 946 11.39 -20.23 -20.06
CA GLY A 946 11.74 -21.49 -20.73
C GLY A 946 13.24 -21.70 -20.86
N VAL A 947 14.00 -21.41 -19.81
CA VAL A 947 15.44 -21.70 -19.72
C VAL A 947 15.63 -23.21 -19.58
N ASP A 948 16.55 -23.80 -20.35
CA ASP A 948 16.82 -25.25 -20.33
C ASP A 948 17.46 -25.69 -18.99
N ASP A 949 18.62 -25.11 -18.63
CA ASP A 949 19.27 -25.36 -17.33
C ASP A 949 18.93 -24.25 -16.32
N ILE A 950 17.87 -24.51 -15.55
CA ILE A 950 17.32 -23.55 -14.59
C ILE A 950 18.29 -23.32 -13.43
N ASP A 951 18.84 -24.37 -12.84
CA ASP A 951 19.63 -24.24 -11.60
C ASP A 951 20.99 -23.59 -11.86
N HIS A 952 21.65 -23.92 -12.99
CA HIS A 952 22.87 -23.26 -13.40
C HIS A 952 22.62 -21.76 -13.66
N ASN A 953 21.61 -21.42 -14.46
CA ASN A 953 21.34 -20.03 -14.81
C ASN A 953 20.92 -19.19 -13.59
N VAL A 954 20.14 -19.78 -12.66
CA VAL A 954 19.78 -19.13 -11.39
C VAL A 954 21.00 -18.87 -10.52
N GLN A 955 21.93 -19.83 -10.42
CA GLN A 955 23.14 -19.66 -9.63
C GLN A 955 24.06 -18.59 -10.23
N VAL A 956 24.28 -18.62 -11.55
CA VAL A 956 25.07 -17.60 -12.28
C VAL A 956 24.49 -16.20 -12.06
N VAL A 957 23.17 -16.04 -12.15
CA VAL A 957 22.54 -14.72 -11.92
C VAL A 957 22.56 -14.31 -10.44
N LEU A 958 22.42 -15.25 -9.50
CA LEU A 958 22.57 -14.95 -8.07
C LEU A 958 23.97 -14.43 -7.75
N ASP A 959 25.00 -15.06 -8.32
CA ASP A 959 26.39 -14.67 -8.15
C ASP A 959 26.66 -13.32 -8.83
N ALA A 960 26.19 -13.14 -10.08
CA ALA A 960 26.30 -11.88 -10.80
C ALA A 960 25.60 -10.72 -10.08
N ALA A 961 24.43 -10.95 -9.47
CA ALA A 961 23.70 -9.93 -8.71
C ALA A 961 24.23 -9.72 -7.28
N GLY A 962 25.16 -10.55 -6.80
CA GLY A 962 25.67 -10.52 -5.43
C GLY A 962 24.61 -10.84 -4.38
N LEU A 963 23.70 -11.77 -4.67
CA LEU A 963 22.56 -12.16 -3.81
C LEU A 963 22.70 -13.56 -3.20
N THR A 964 23.83 -14.23 -3.39
CA THR A 964 24.06 -15.63 -2.98
C THR A 964 23.87 -15.83 -1.47
N GLU A 965 24.35 -14.91 -0.63
CA GLU A 965 24.17 -14.93 0.84
C GLU A 965 22.68 -14.81 1.26
N PHE A 966 21.85 -14.16 0.44
CA PHE A 966 20.43 -13.91 0.72
C PHE A 966 19.48 -14.79 -0.12
N SER A 967 20.00 -15.87 -0.72
CA SER A 967 19.28 -16.76 -1.63
C SER A 967 18.05 -17.41 -0.99
N GLU A 968 18.16 -17.85 0.28
CA GLU A 968 17.08 -18.51 1.03
C GLU A 968 16.23 -17.54 1.87
N ARG A 969 16.57 -16.24 1.87
CA ARG A 969 15.78 -15.23 2.59
C ARG A 969 14.52 -14.90 1.79
N MET A 970 13.41 -14.69 2.50
CA MET A 970 12.16 -14.24 1.89
C MET A 970 12.35 -12.88 1.19
N ALA A 971 11.91 -12.75 -0.06
CA ALA A 971 12.14 -11.57 -0.89
C ALA A 971 11.63 -10.26 -0.25
N TRP A 972 10.43 -10.30 0.36
CA TRP A 972 9.85 -9.15 1.05
C TRP A 972 10.61 -8.71 2.32
N LYS A 973 11.45 -9.58 2.90
CA LYS A 973 12.31 -9.27 4.05
C LYS A 973 13.70 -8.78 3.65
N LEU A 974 14.01 -8.68 2.35
CA LEU A 974 15.25 -8.08 1.86
C LEU A 974 15.23 -6.56 2.10
N SER A 975 16.42 -5.96 2.21
CA SER A 975 16.56 -4.49 2.17
C SER A 975 16.11 -3.95 0.80
N GLY A 976 15.71 -2.68 0.73
CA GLY A 976 15.30 -2.03 -0.52
C GLY A 976 16.30 -2.27 -1.67
N GLY A 977 17.58 -1.97 -1.44
CA GLY A 977 18.62 -2.22 -2.43
C GLY A 977 18.80 -3.69 -2.84
N ASN A 978 18.60 -4.65 -1.94
CA ASN A 978 18.67 -6.07 -2.31
C ASN A 978 17.41 -6.54 -3.06
N ARG A 979 16.23 -5.97 -2.76
CA ARG A 979 15.03 -6.17 -3.59
C ARG A 979 15.25 -5.63 -5.00
N ARG A 980 15.95 -4.50 -5.11
CA ARG A 980 16.31 -3.90 -6.40
C ARG A 980 17.25 -4.78 -7.23
N LYS A 981 18.29 -5.32 -6.58
CA LYS A 981 19.18 -6.33 -7.19
C LYS A 981 18.40 -7.57 -7.63
N LEU A 982 17.39 -8.01 -6.86
CA LEU A 982 16.53 -9.12 -7.26
C LEU A 982 15.67 -8.76 -8.49
N SER A 983 15.13 -7.55 -8.56
CA SER A 983 14.40 -7.06 -9.74
C SER A 983 15.30 -7.06 -10.99
N LEU A 984 16.56 -6.64 -10.87
CA LEU A 984 17.54 -6.75 -11.95
C LEU A 984 17.84 -8.20 -12.33
N ALA A 985 18.05 -9.07 -11.33
CA ALA A 985 18.29 -10.49 -11.54
C ALA A 985 17.14 -11.17 -12.30
N ILE A 986 15.88 -10.80 -11.99
CA ILE A 986 14.70 -11.27 -12.74
C ILE A 986 14.72 -10.75 -14.17
N ALA A 987 15.13 -9.49 -14.40
CA ALA A 987 15.21 -8.91 -15.73
C ALA A 987 16.27 -9.60 -16.61
N LEU A 988 17.34 -10.15 -16.03
CA LEU A 988 18.40 -10.89 -16.73
C LEU A 988 18.01 -12.33 -17.12
N MET A 989 16.91 -12.86 -16.55
CA MET A 989 16.48 -14.24 -16.82
C MET A 989 16.10 -14.45 -18.28
N GLY A 990 16.66 -15.48 -18.90
CA GLY A 990 16.41 -15.86 -20.29
C GLY A 990 17.27 -15.12 -21.33
N ASN A 991 18.31 -14.40 -20.90
CA ASN A 991 19.26 -13.69 -21.75
C ASN A 991 18.61 -12.74 -22.78
N PRO A 992 17.90 -11.68 -22.33
CA PRO A 992 17.22 -10.76 -23.24
C PRO A 992 18.21 -9.90 -24.05
N SER A 993 17.85 -9.60 -25.30
CA SER A 993 18.63 -8.71 -26.18
C SER A 993 18.41 -7.23 -25.91
N VAL A 994 17.24 -6.86 -25.35
CA VAL A 994 16.91 -5.48 -24.97
C VAL A 994 16.52 -5.47 -23.50
N MET A 995 17.11 -4.57 -22.71
CA MET A 995 16.80 -4.40 -21.30
C MET A 995 16.25 -3.01 -21.01
N LEU A 996 15.15 -2.96 -20.25
CA LEU A 996 14.55 -1.73 -19.74
C LEU A 996 14.75 -1.67 -18.24
N LEU A 997 15.46 -0.66 -17.78
CA LEU A 997 15.80 -0.45 -16.37
C LEU A 997 15.19 0.86 -15.89
N ASP A 998 14.10 0.77 -15.15
CA ASP A 998 13.35 1.94 -14.71
C ASP A 998 13.76 2.37 -13.30
N GLU A 999 14.81 3.20 -13.17
CA GLU A 999 15.48 3.63 -11.92
C GLU A 999 16.20 2.52 -11.11
N PRO A 1000 17.10 1.71 -11.71
CA PRO A 1000 17.63 0.50 -11.09
C PRO A 1000 18.52 0.76 -9.86
N SER A 1001 19.07 1.97 -9.69
CA SER A 1001 19.86 2.35 -8.51
C SER A 1001 19.03 2.90 -7.33
N SER A 1002 17.70 3.03 -7.50
CA SER A 1002 16.81 3.61 -6.48
C SER A 1002 16.87 2.81 -5.17
N SER A 1003 16.92 3.48 -4.02
CA SER A 1003 16.94 2.86 -2.67
C SER A 1003 18.19 2.01 -2.34
N MET A 1004 19.26 2.18 -3.11
CA MET A 1004 20.57 1.56 -2.87
C MET A 1004 21.54 2.58 -2.25
N ASP A 1005 22.44 2.11 -1.39
CA ASP A 1005 23.58 2.91 -0.91
C ASP A 1005 24.66 3.00 -1.99
N SER A 1006 25.52 4.02 -1.91
CA SER A 1006 26.55 4.32 -2.92
C SER A 1006 27.45 3.12 -3.24
N ALA A 1007 27.80 2.30 -2.25
CA ALA A 1007 28.60 1.09 -2.47
C ALA A 1007 27.84 0.03 -3.27
N SER A 1008 26.58 -0.23 -2.92
CA SER A 1008 25.72 -1.13 -3.69
C SER A 1008 25.44 -0.61 -5.10
N GLN A 1009 25.31 0.72 -5.28
CA GLN A 1009 25.16 1.35 -6.59
C GLN A 1009 26.39 1.12 -7.48
N ARG A 1010 27.61 1.32 -6.98
CA ARG A 1010 28.82 1.01 -7.77
C ARG A 1010 28.91 -0.46 -8.16
N LEU A 1011 28.53 -1.37 -7.26
CA LEU A 1011 28.46 -2.80 -7.61
C LEU A 1011 27.45 -3.06 -8.73
N LEU A 1012 26.26 -2.45 -8.64
CA LEU A 1012 25.25 -2.52 -9.69
C LEU A 1012 25.78 -1.99 -11.02
N TRP A 1013 26.47 -0.84 -11.02
CA TRP A 1013 27.00 -0.23 -12.22
C TRP A 1013 28.04 -1.12 -12.90
N ASN A 1014 28.91 -1.76 -12.12
CA ASN A 1014 29.87 -2.73 -12.64
C ASN A 1014 29.16 -3.94 -13.29
N ILE A 1015 28.08 -4.42 -12.67
CA ILE A 1015 27.24 -5.48 -13.26
C ILE A 1015 26.63 -5.01 -14.58
N LEU A 1016 26.01 -3.83 -14.61
CA LEU A 1016 25.39 -3.25 -15.82
C LEU A 1016 26.41 -3.07 -16.96
N ARG A 1017 27.62 -2.62 -16.64
CA ARG A 1017 28.71 -2.49 -17.62
C ARG A 1017 29.19 -3.84 -18.14
N SER A 1018 29.21 -4.88 -17.29
CA SER A 1018 29.59 -6.24 -17.71
C SER A 1018 28.56 -6.91 -18.63
N ILE A 1019 27.27 -6.54 -18.51
CA ILE A 1019 26.18 -7.11 -19.32
C ILE A 1019 25.86 -6.29 -20.57
N ALA A 1020 26.36 -5.06 -20.68
CA ALA A 1020 26.05 -4.16 -21.80
C ALA A 1020 26.54 -4.68 -23.17
N PRO A 1021 27.73 -5.29 -23.33
CA PRO A 1021 28.19 -5.78 -24.62
C PRO A 1021 27.20 -6.78 -25.23
N GLY A 1022 26.72 -6.49 -26.45
CA GLY A 1022 25.76 -7.32 -27.17
C GLY A 1022 24.28 -7.12 -26.79
N ARG A 1023 23.95 -6.19 -25.88
CA ARG A 1023 22.56 -5.88 -25.48
C ARG A 1023 22.26 -4.39 -25.64
N SER A 1024 21.02 -4.04 -25.97
CA SER A 1024 20.55 -2.64 -25.95
C SER A 1024 19.95 -2.32 -24.58
N LEU A 1025 20.55 -1.40 -23.83
CA LEU A 1025 20.07 -1.02 -22.50
C LEU A 1025 19.40 0.37 -22.54
N LEU A 1026 18.12 0.43 -22.19
CA LEU A 1026 17.44 1.69 -21.88
C LEU A 1026 17.31 1.83 -20.37
N LEU A 1027 18.00 2.83 -19.83
CA LEU A 1027 17.96 3.21 -18.43
C LEU A 1027 17.10 4.46 -18.26
N THR A 1028 16.25 4.52 -17.24
CA THR A 1028 15.73 5.80 -16.75
C THR A 1028 16.30 6.05 -15.38
N SER A 1029 16.74 7.28 -15.15
CA SER A 1029 17.28 7.67 -13.85
C SER A 1029 16.92 9.12 -13.55
N HIS A 1030 16.91 9.43 -12.27
CA HIS A 1030 16.91 10.79 -11.73
C HIS A 1030 18.25 11.13 -11.06
N SER A 1031 19.20 10.19 -11.03
CA SER A 1031 20.56 10.40 -10.56
C SER A 1031 21.44 10.72 -11.76
N MET A 1032 21.95 11.94 -11.83
CA MET A 1032 22.84 12.30 -12.94
C MET A 1032 24.22 11.66 -12.78
N LEU A 1033 24.65 11.35 -11.55
CA LEU A 1033 25.83 10.53 -11.29
C LEU A 1033 25.72 9.15 -11.92
N GLU A 1034 24.56 8.50 -11.83
CA GLU A 1034 24.35 7.19 -12.46
C GLU A 1034 24.45 7.28 -13.99
N VAL A 1035 23.85 8.32 -14.57
CA VAL A 1035 23.90 8.53 -16.03
C VAL A 1035 25.31 8.84 -16.48
N ASP A 1036 26.04 9.67 -15.75
CA ASP A 1036 27.43 10.00 -16.05
C ASP A 1036 28.35 8.77 -15.97
N ALA A 1037 28.14 7.91 -14.97
CA ALA A 1037 28.95 6.71 -14.80
C ALA A 1037 28.65 5.60 -15.82
N LEU A 1038 27.39 5.48 -16.27
CA LEU A 1038 26.93 4.34 -17.07
C LEU A 1038 26.61 4.64 -18.53
N ALA A 1039 25.98 5.78 -18.81
CA ALA A 1039 25.34 6.00 -20.11
C ALA A 1039 26.37 6.44 -21.16
N ASN A 1040 26.29 5.83 -22.34
CA ASN A 1040 27.03 6.32 -23.50
C ASN A 1040 26.35 7.55 -24.09
N ARG A 1041 25.01 7.56 -24.08
CA ARG A 1041 24.15 8.64 -24.57
C ARG A 1041 23.01 8.90 -23.60
N ALA A 1042 22.66 10.16 -23.45
CA ALA A 1042 21.56 10.61 -22.60
C ALA A 1042 20.56 11.45 -23.40
N GLY A 1043 19.27 11.22 -23.18
CA GLY A 1043 18.17 12.02 -23.70
C GLY A 1043 17.41 12.70 -22.56
N ILE A 1044 17.29 14.02 -22.60
CA ILE A 1044 16.55 14.82 -21.60
C ILE A 1044 15.13 15.07 -22.12
N VAL A 1045 14.12 14.71 -21.33
CA VAL A 1045 12.70 14.78 -21.69
C VAL A 1045 11.93 15.67 -20.72
N SER A 1046 11.01 16.46 -21.27
CA SER A 1046 9.94 17.17 -20.55
C SER A 1046 8.70 17.21 -21.44
N ARG A 1047 7.86 16.15 -21.38
CA ARG A 1047 6.78 15.80 -22.33
C ARG A 1047 7.26 15.48 -23.75
N LYS A 1048 8.14 16.31 -24.30
CA LYS A 1048 8.88 16.12 -25.56
C LYS A 1048 10.38 15.95 -25.28
N MET A 1049 11.13 15.51 -26.27
CA MET A 1049 12.59 15.39 -26.20
C MET A 1049 13.22 16.80 -26.31
N LEU A 1050 14.01 17.19 -25.31
CA LEU A 1050 14.65 18.52 -25.25
C LEU A 1050 16.07 18.49 -25.83
N ALA A 1051 16.88 17.52 -25.42
CA ALA A 1051 18.26 17.35 -25.87
C ALA A 1051 18.63 15.87 -25.91
N VAL A 1052 19.51 15.47 -26.84
CA VAL A 1052 20.01 14.10 -26.97
C VAL A 1052 21.48 14.14 -27.40
N GLY A 1053 22.36 13.50 -26.64
CA GLY A 1053 23.80 13.48 -26.96
C GLY A 1053 24.60 12.57 -26.02
N THR A 1054 25.93 12.55 -26.18
CA THR A 1054 26.82 11.96 -25.18
C THR A 1054 26.89 12.85 -23.93
N THR A 1055 27.21 12.28 -22.78
CA THR A 1055 27.29 13.03 -21.51
C THR A 1055 28.34 14.15 -21.57
N ASP A 1056 29.48 13.89 -22.21
CA ASP A 1056 30.55 14.87 -22.38
C ASP A 1056 30.14 16.01 -23.31
N TYR A 1057 29.46 15.70 -24.42
CA TYR A 1057 28.92 16.70 -25.33
C TYR A 1057 27.91 17.64 -24.64
N LEU A 1058 27.00 17.07 -23.83
CA LEU A 1058 26.01 17.85 -23.09
C LEU A 1058 26.66 18.77 -22.04
N ARG A 1059 27.76 18.34 -21.42
CA ARG A 1059 28.55 19.15 -20.48
C ARG A 1059 29.25 20.31 -21.16
N GLU A 1060 29.92 20.06 -22.28
CA GLU A 1060 30.65 21.11 -22.99
C GLU A 1060 29.69 22.21 -23.48
N LYS A 1061 28.51 21.83 -23.97
CA LYS A 1061 27.52 22.77 -24.51
C LYS A 1061 26.81 23.59 -23.42
N HIS A 1062 26.50 22.98 -22.27
CA HIS A 1062 25.63 23.59 -21.24
C HIS A 1062 26.30 23.80 -19.87
N GLY A 1063 27.59 23.48 -19.71
CA GLY A 1063 28.32 23.43 -18.45
C GLY A 1063 29.57 24.32 -18.40
N ASN A 1064 29.46 25.59 -18.81
CA ASN A 1064 30.60 26.51 -19.00
C ASN A 1064 31.30 27.03 -17.71
N HIS A 1065 31.27 26.32 -16.58
CA HIS A 1065 31.83 26.80 -15.31
C HIS A 1065 32.60 25.72 -14.52
N TYR A 1066 33.63 26.14 -13.80
CA TYR A 1066 34.34 25.39 -12.76
C TYR A 1066 33.90 25.88 -11.39
N HIS A 1067 33.76 24.97 -10.43
CA HIS A 1067 33.44 25.27 -9.03
C HIS A 1067 34.69 25.05 -8.19
N ILE A 1068 35.04 26.04 -7.38
CA ILE A 1068 36.18 25.98 -6.47
C ILE A 1068 35.68 26.15 -5.05
N HIS A 1069 36.15 25.30 -4.14
CA HIS A 1069 35.89 25.36 -2.71
C HIS A 1069 37.21 25.54 -1.97
N ILE A 1070 37.30 26.55 -1.11
CA ILE A 1070 38.49 26.92 -0.35
C ILE A 1070 38.18 26.84 1.15
N VAL A 1071 39.12 26.29 1.92
CA VAL A 1071 39.10 26.22 3.39
C VAL A 1071 40.38 26.85 3.94
N LEU A 1072 40.22 27.81 4.86
CA LEU A 1072 41.30 28.56 5.49
C LEU A 1072 41.86 27.83 6.71
N LYS A 1073 43.14 28.07 7.04
CA LYS A 1073 43.84 27.48 8.20
C LYS A 1073 43.24 27.86 9.54
N SER A 1074 42.63 29.05 9.63
CA SER A 1074 41.93 29.56 10.82
C SER A 1074 40.53 28.95 10.99
N SER A 1075 40.06 28.12 10.04
CA SER A 1075 38.77 27.43 10.12
C SER A 1075 38.76 26.48 11.31
N PRO A 1076 37.70 26.45 12.13
CA PRO A 1076 36.39 27.10 11.94
C PRO A 1076 36.21 28.49 12.56
N ASN A 1077 37.22 29.05 13.26
CA ASN A 1077 37.14 30.31 14.00
C ASN A 1077 37.74 31.50 13.23
N THR A 1078 37.64 31.50 11.90
CA THR A 1078 38.19 32.55 11.04
C THR A 1078 37.43 33.88 11.24
N PRO A 1079 38.12 35.00 11.50
CA PRO A 1079 37.48 36.32 11.55
C PRO A 1079 36.98 36.75 10.16
N ASP A 1080 35.89 37.54 10.13
CA ASP A 1080 35.25 37.98 8.88
C ASP A 1080 36.19 38.81 7.98
N GLU A 1081 37.19 39.48 8.56
CA GLU A 1081 38.20 40.29 7.84
C GLU A 1081 39.12 39.45 6.93
N GLU A 1082 39.61 38.30 7.42
CA GLU A 1082 40.43 37.37 6.61
C GLU A 1082 39.62 36.83 5.42
N MET A 1083 38.32 36.66 5.67
CA MET A 1083 37.34 36.18 4.72
C MET A 1083 37.09 37.19 3.59
N GLU A 1084 36.91 38.47 3.92
CA GLU A 1084 36.77 39.54 2.92
C GLU A 1084 38.02 39.72 2.05
N SER A 1085 39.22 39.55 2.64
CA SER A 1085 40.49 39.58 1.91
C SER A 1085 40.52 38.53 0.80
N VAL A 1086 40.17 37.27 1.10
CA VAL A 1086 40.14 36.17 0.12
C VAL A 1086 39.09 36.43 -0.97
N LYS A 1087 37.91 36.94 -0.60
CA LYS A 1087 36.85 37.30 -1.57
C LYS A 1087 37.32 38.37 -2.56
N SER A 1088 37.94 39.43 -2.07
CA SER A 1088 38.44 40.51 -2.91
C SER A 1088 39.55 40.03 -3.86
N TRP A 1089 40.44 39.15 -3.40
CA TRP A 1089 41.47 38.54 -4.25
C TRP A 1089 40.88 37.71 -5.39
N ILE A 1090 39.84 36.90 -5.11
CA ILE A 1090 39.15 36.09 -6.12
C ILE A 1090 38.54 36.98 -7.21
N LEU A 1091 37.79 38.02 -6.81
CA LEU A 1091 37.12 38.93 -7.75
C LEU A 1091 38.10 39.73 -8.61
N ASN A 1092 39.27 40.07 -8.06
CA ASN A 1092 40.29 40.84 -8.77
C ASN A 1092 41.06 40.01 -9.81
N ASN A 1093 41.34 38.73 -9.53
CA ASN A 1093 42.15 37.88 -10.41
C ASN A 1093 41.34 37.10 -11.43
N PHE A 1094 40.06 36.82 -11.16
CA PHE A 1094 39.19 36.03 -12.01
C PHE A 1094 38.04 36.88 -12.57
N GLN A 1095 38.20 37.44 -13.78
CA GLN A 1095 37.13 38.18 -14.46
C GLN A 1095 35.95 37.25 -14.77
N GLY A 1096 34.75 37.60 -14.28
CA GLY A 1096 33.55 36.78 -14.40
C GLY A 1096 33.39 35.69 -13.34
N ALA A 1097 34.19 35.70 -12.26
CA ALA A 1097 33.98 34.80 -11.13
C ALA A 1097 32.76 35.23 -10.29
N GLU A 1098 31.88 34.28 -9.99
CA GLU A 1098 30.74 34.46 -9.09
C GLU A 1098 31.07 33.83 -7.74
N VAL A 1099 31.28 34.65 -6.72
CA VAL A 1099 31.52 34.19 -5.34
C VAL A 1099 30.18 34.09 -4.62
N GLU A 1100 29.97 33.03 -3.84
CA GLU A 1100 28.78 32.96 -2.99
C GLU A 1100 28.74 34.14 -2.00
N ASP A 1101 27.63 34.89 -1.98
CA ASP A 1101 27.46 36.13 -1.19
C ASP A 1101 27.84 35.96 0.28
N LYS A 1102 27.64 34.75 0.83
CA LYS A 1102 27.91 34.46 2.24
C LYS A 1102 28.89 33.31 2.39
N SER A 1103 29.94 33.60 3.11
CA SER A 1103 31.10 32.75 3.33
C SER A 1103 31.26 32.54 4.82
N PHE A 1104 31.53 31.31 5.26
CA PHE A 1104 31.20 30.93 6.63
C PHE A 1104 32.26 30.03 7.26
N HIS A 1105 32.59 30.30 8.52
CA HIS A 1105 33.52 29.51 9.33
C HIS A 1105 34.88 29.24 8.63
N GLY A 1106 35.38 30.22 7.87
CA GLY A 1106 36.63 30.09 7.11
C GLY A 1106 36.54 29.28 5.81
N GLN A 1107 35.34 29.09 5.25
CA GLN A 1107 35.12 28.37 3.99
C GLN A 1107 34.42 29.25 2.94
N THR A 1108 34.85 29.14 1.68
CA THR A 1108 34.29 29.87 0.52
C THR A 1108 34.13 29.01 -0.71
N LYS A 1109 33.01 29.17 -1.44
CA LYS A 1109 32.77 28.57 -2.74
C LYS A 1109 32.59 29.65 -3.81
N PHE A 1110 33.15 29.44 -5.00
CA PHE A 1110 32.98 30.34 -6.14
C PHE A 1110 32.99 29.60 -7.48
N LYS A 1111 32.38 30.20 -8.49
CA LYS A 1111 32.30 29.68 -9.86
C LYS A 1111 33.16 30.50 -10.81
N VAL A 1112 33.80 29.83 -11.76
CA VAL A 1112 34.70 30.44 -12.75
C VAL A 1112 34.36 29.95 -14.16
N PRO A 1113 34.17 30.84 -15.16
CA PRO A 1113 33.90 30.42 -16.54
C PRO A 1113 35.01 29.53 -17.13
N SER A 1114 34.63 28.56 -17.97
CA SER A 1114 35.55 27.62 -18.62
C SER A 1114 36.43 28.26 -19.70
N THR A 1115 35.97 29.36 -20.29
CA THR A 1115 36.72 30.18 -21.27
C THR A 1115 36.94 31.57 -20.68
N MET A 1116 38.19 31.92 -20.35
CA MET A 1116 38.56 33.23 -19.82
C MET A 1116 39.40 34.06 -20.78
N THR A 1117 39.22 35.39 -20.71
CA THR A 1117 40.20 36.41 -21.11
C THR A 1117 40.82 37.01 -19.83
N PHE A 1118 42.13 36.94 -19.69
CA PHE A 1118 42.85 37.54 -18.55
C PHE A 1118 43.06 39.05 -18.79
N GLY A 1119 42.91 39.85 -17.74
CA GLY A 1119 43.14 41.30 -17.81
C GLY A 1119 44.62 41.61 -17.88
N ASP A 1120 45.09 42.11 -19.02
CA ASP A 1120 46.39 42.76 -19.10
C ASP A 1120 46.36 44.06 -18.29
N LYS A 1121 47.35 44.24 -17.42
CA LYS A 1121 47.64 45.55 -16.83
C LYS A 1121 48.04 46.48 -17.97
N GLU A 1122 47.13 47.36 -18.41
CA GLU A 1122 47.50 48.51 -19.23
C GLU A 1122 48.46 49.38 -18.41
N VAL A 1123 49.76 49.23 -18.72
CA VAL A 1123 50.76 50.23 -18.37
C VAL A 1123 50.43 51.45 -19.21
N ALA A 1124 49.82 52.45 -18.57
CA ALA A 1124 49.69 53.79 -19.13
C ALA A 1124 51.10 54.36 -19.34
N ALA A 1125 51.62 54.19 -20.55
CA ALA A 1125 52.75 54.95 -21.06
C ALA A 1125 52.17 56.10 -21.90
N ASP A 1126 52.29 57.28 -21.32
CA ASP A 1126 52.23 58.59 -21.96
C ASP A 1126 53.29 58.64 -23.08
N ASP A 1127 52.87 58.89 -24.32
CA ASP A 1127 53.51 59.86 -25.23
C ASP A 1127 52.79 59.90 -26.59
N GLY A 1128 52.65 61.12 -27.10
CA GLY A 1128 51.83 61.44 -28.26
C GLY A 1128 52.50 61.27 -29.63
N ILE A 1129 51.63 61.37 -30.64
CA ILE A 1129 51.85 61.80 -32.04
C ILE A 1129 52.59 60.80 -32.96
N SER A 1130 51.84 60.17 -33.87
CA SER A 1130 51.83 60.48 -35.32
C SER A 1130 51.21 59.33 -36.13
N LYS A 1131 50.34 59.69 -37.09
CA LYS A 1131 49.86 58.79 -38.15
C LYS A 1131 51.00 58.47 -39.11
N THR A 1132 51.20 57.20 -39.47
CA THR A 1132 51.34 56.75 -40.87
C THR A 1132 51.41 55.23 -41.00
N ASP A 1133 50.87 54.76 -42.12
CA ASP A 1133 50.68 53.40 -42.61
C ASP A 1133 51.89 52.46 -42.50
N ILE A 1134 51.71 51.29 -41.86
CA ILE A 1134 52.47 50.06 -42.19
C ILE A 1134 51.57 48.82 -42.05
N GLN A 1135 51.34 48.21 -43.21
CA GLN A 1135 51.16 46.79 -43.56
C GLN A 1135 50.67 45.78 -42.50
N ALA A 1136 49.59 45.11 -42.91
CA ALA A 1136 48.99 43.95 -42.29
C ALA A 1136 49.92 42.72 -42.30
N GLU A 1137 50.57 42.46 -41.17
CA GLU A 1137 50.88 41.09 -40.76
C GLU A 1137 49.92 40.71 -39.64
N LYS A 1138 48.94 39.87 -39.99
CA LYS A 1138 48.09 39.16 -39.02
C LYS A 1138 48.97 38.22 -38.20
N VAL A 1139 49.55 38.74 -37.13
CA VAL A 1139 49.95 37.92 -35.98
C VAL A 1139 48.66 37.28 -35.47
N LYS A 1140 48.45 36.01 -35.82
CA LYS A 1140 47.47 35.15 -35.14
C LYS A 1140 47.86 35.12 -33.68
N VAL A 1141 47.21 35.96 -32.87
CA VAL A 1141 47.23 35.85 -31.42
C VAL A 1141 46.80 34.42 -31.09
N LYS A 1142 47.74 33.64 -30.56
CA LYS A 1142 47.50 32.29 -30.01
C LYS A 1142 46.38 32.41 -28.96
N GLN A 1143 45.18 31.95 -29.30
CA GLN A 1143 44.13 31.67 -28.32
C GLN A 1143 44.64 30.54 -27.41
N CYS A 1144 45.12 30.88 -26.22
CA CYS A 1144 45.46 29.90 -25.19
C CYS A 1144 44.17 29.39 -24.53
N ASN A 1145 43.72 28.19 -24.92
CA ASN A 1145 42.44 27.59 -24.52
C ASN A 1145 42.43 26.85 -23.17
N ASN A 1146 43.47 26.89 -22.33
CA ASN A 1146 43.51 26.08 -21.11
C ASN A 1146 43.39 26.90 -19.82
N THR A 1147 42.22 27.50 -19.60
CA THR A 1147 41.85 28.28 -18.40
C THR A 1147 42.01 27.50 -17.09
N ILE A 1148 41.77 26.18 -17.10
CA ILE A 1148 41.91 25.34 -15.89
C ILE A 1148 43.37 25.25 -15.40
N ASN A 1149 44.34 25.29 -16.32
CA ASN A 1149 45.75 25.12 -15.99
C ASN A 1149 46.28 26.33 -15.23
N ILE A 1150 45.88 27.53 -15.67
CA ILE A 1150 46.24 28.80 -15.02
C ILE A 1150 45.59 28.89 -13.64
N LEU A 1151 44.35 28.41 -13.51
CA LEU A 1151 43.62 28.38 -12.25
C LEU A 1151 44.34 27.54 -11.17
N PHE A 1152 44.77 26.32 -11.50
CA PHE A 1152 45.52 25.46 -10.56
C PHE A 1152 46.84 26.09 -10.14
N GLN A 1153 47.59 26.65 -11.10
CA GLN A 1153 48.89 27.27 -10.82
C GLN A 1153 48.74 28.49 -9.89
N LEU A 1154 47.79 29.39 -10.17
CA LEU A 1154 47.57 30.60 -9.37
C LEU A 1154 47.13 30.32 -7.94
N LEU A 1155 46.30 29.29 -7.73
CA LEU A 1155 45.84 28.89 -6.39
C LEU A 1155 46.97 28.27 -5.56
N GLU A 1156 47.86 27.50 -6.19
CA GLU A 1156 48.99 26.89 -5.49
C GLU A 1156 50.08 27.92 -5.15
N GLU A 1157 50.41 28.82 -6.07
CA GLU A 1157 51.39 29.90 -5.85
C GLU A 1157 50.99 30.86 -4.71
N ASN A 1158 49.69 31.11 -4.53
CA ASN A 1158 49.16 32.02 -3.52
C ASN A 1158 48.57 31.32 -2.29
N LYS A 1159 48.79 30.00 -2.14
CA LYS A 1159 48.20 29.22 -1.05
C LYS A 1159 48.66 29.69 0.34
N GLU A 1160 49.96 29.96 0.49
CA GLU A 1160 50.53 30.42 1.77
C GLU A 1160 50.14 31.86 2.10
N SER A 1161 50.09 32.75 1.09
CA SER A 1161 49.76 34.17 1.29
C SER A 1161 48.30 34.41 1.64
N LEU A 1162 47.39 33.58 1.11
CA LEU A 1162 45.94 33.66 1.38
C LEU A 1162 45.49 32.85 2.60
N GLY A 1163 46.41 32.16 3.30
CA GLY A 1163 46.06 31.35 4.47
C GLY A 1163 45.19 30.11 4.15
N ILE A 1164 45.26 29.61 2.91
CA ILE A 1164 44.48 28.45 2.45
C ILE A 1164 45.11 27.15 2.99
N ASP A 1165 44.32 26.32 3.64
CA ASP A 1165 44.75 24.99 4.09
C ASP A 1165 44.44 23.94 3.01
N PHE A 1166 43.17 23.86 2.61
CA PHE A 1166 42.67 22.93 1.60
C PHE A 1166 41.84 23.65 0.55
N TYR A 1167 41.97 23.25 -0.71
CA TYR A 1167 41.07 23.66 -1.78
C TYR A 1167 40.68 22.46 -2.64
N SER A 1168 39.51 22.53 -3.28
CA SER A 1168 39.07 21.53 -4.25
C SER A 1168 38.46 22.19 -5.48
N ILE A 1169 38.84 21.73 -6.67
CA ILE A 1169 38.31 22.19 -7.95
C ILE A 1169 37.47 21.07 -8.56
N SER A 1170 36.24 21.39 -8.95
CA SER A 1170 35.30 20.47 -9.60
C SER A 1170 34.69 21.10 -10.86
N ARG A 1171 34.43 20.30 -11.88
CA ARG A 1171 33.68 20.71 -13.07
C ARG A 1171 32.18 20.87 -12.75
N THR A 1172 31.45 21.50 -13.67
CA THR A 1172 29.99 21.46 -13.72
C THR A 1172 29.51 20.01 -13.71
N SER A 1173 28.64 19.69 -12.76
CA SER A 1173 28.03 18.36 -12.67
C SER A 1173 26.97 18.19 -13.75
N MET A 1174 26.64 16.93 -14.08
CA MET A 1174 25.55 16.63 -15.00
C MET A 1174 24.18 17.08 -14.42
N ASP A 1175 24.08 17.19 -13.09
CA ASP A 1175 22.96 17.83 -12.38
C ASP A 1175 22.78 19.30 -12.79
N GLU A 1176 23.86 20.08 -12.86
CA GLU A 1176 23.79 21.50 -13.24
C GLU A 1176 23.51 21.68 -14.74
N VAL A 1177 24.12 20.84 -15.60
CA VAL A 1177 23.81 20.76 -17.04
C VAL A 1177 22.32 20.53 -17.26
N PHE A 1178 21.75 19.56 -16.55
CA PHE A 1178 20.32 19.26 -16.59
C PHE A 1178 19.48 20.46 -16.15
N LEU A 1179 19.84 21.12 -15.04
CA LEU A 1179 19.13 22.29 -14.54
C LEU A 1179 19.20 23.46 -15.53
N ASN A 1180 20.33 23.67 -16.22
CA ASN A 1180 20.47 24.71 -17.24
C ASN A 1180 19.55 24.44 -18.44
N ILE A 1181 19.49 23.20 -18.93
CA ILE A 1181 18.62 22.81 -20.05
C ILE A 1181 17.14 22.95 -19.68
N VAL A 1182 16.76 22.45 -18.49
CA VAL A 1182 15.38 22.48 -17.98
C VAL A 1182 14.95 23.92 -17.63
N GLY A 1183 15.86 24.72 -17.09
CA GLY A 1183 15.68 26.13 -16.78
C GLY A 1183 15.48 26.98 -18.04
N ASN A 1184 16.31 26.77 -19.07
CA ASN A 1184 16.14 27.42 -20.38
C ASN A 1184 14.80 27.08 -21.03
N ALA A 1185 14.31 25.85 -20.83
CA ALA A 1185 12.99 25.40 -21.30
C ALA A 1185 11.82 25.88 -20.41
N ASN A 1186 12.06 26.72 -19.38
CA ASN A 1186 11.06 27.24 -18.43
C ASN A 1186 10.18 26.16 -17.79
N VAL A 1187 10.76 25.00 -17.49
CA VAL A 1187 10.02 23.89 -16.88
C VAL A 1187 9.85 24.13 -15.38
N ILE A 1188 8.61 24.34 -14.96
CA ILE A 1188 8.24 24.58 -13.55
C ILE A 1188 7.99 23.23 -12.84
N GLU A 1189 8.24 23.19 -11.52
CA GLU A 1189 7.94 22.05 -10.64
C GLU A 1189 6.48 21.56 -10.77
N GLU A 1190 6.29 20.25 -10.62
CA GLU A 1190 5.02 19.57 -10.83
C GLU A 1190 3.87 20.18 -9.98
N GLY A 1191 2.75 20.48 -10.65
CA GLY A 1191 1.54 20.99 -10.01
C GLY A 1191 1.46 22.50 -9.78
N TYR A 1192 2.46 23.30 -10.19
CA TYR A 1192 2.35 24.77 -10.25
C TYR A 1192 1.72 25.27 -11.58
N GLN A 1193 1.81 24.48 -12.67
CA GLN A 1193 1.28 24.85 -14.00
C GLN A 1193 -0.26 24.87 -14.07
N LEU A 1194 -0.93 23.94 -13.38
CA LEU A 1194 -2.39 23.76 -13.48
C LEU A 1194 -3.17 24.97 -12.96
N GLU A 1195 -2.66 25.65 -11.93
CA GLU A 1195 -3.31 26.87 -11.40
C GLU A 1195 -3.08 28.10 -12.26
N GLN A 1196 -1.95 28.22 -12.99
CA GLN A 1196 -1.78 29.31 -13.95
C GLN A 1196 -2.74 29.17 -15.14
N GLU A 1197 -2.99 27.93 -15.59
CA GLU A 1197 -4.00 27.67 -16.61
C GLU A 1197 -5.44 27.79 -16.08
N GLU A 1198 -5.73 27.32 -14.88
CA GLU A 1198 -7.06 27.49 -14.25
C GLU A 1198 -7.34 28.95 -13.87
N SER A 1199 -6.34 29.71 -13.43
CA SER A 1199 -6.46 31.15 -13.16
C SER A 1199 -6.60 31.94 -14.45
N ARG A 1200 -5.92 31.55 -15.55
CA ARG A 1200 -6.19 32.06 -16.90
C ARG A 1200 -7.61 31.72 -17.36
N LYS A 1201 -8.10 30.49 -17.15
CA LYS A 1201 -9.49 30.10 -17.49
C LYS A 1201 -10.54 30.82 -16.65
N LYS A 1202 -10.29 31.05 -15.35
CA LYS A 1202 -11.14 31.86 -14.45
C LYS A 1202 -11.10 33.34 -14.82
N SER A 1203 -9.96 33.87 -15.25
CA SER A 1203 -9.80 35.24 -15.78
C SER A 1203 -10.61 35.43 -17.07
N VAL A 1204 -10.50 34.51 -18.02
CA VAL A 1204 -11.23 34.55 -19.31
C VAL A 1204 -12.73 34.34 -19.12
N SER A 1205 -13.18 33.50 -18.18
CA SER A 1205 -14.61 33.35 -17.87
C SER A 1205 -15.19 34.59 -17.18
N ARG A 1206 -14.40 35.28 -16.34
CA ARG A 1206 -14.77 36.55 -15.71
C ARG A 1206 -14.79 37.71 -16.73
N TRP A 1207 -13.92 37.66 -17.75
CA TRP A 1207 -13.92 38.62 -18.87
C TRP A 1207 -15.10 38.40 -19.83
N ARG A 1208 -15.46 37.15 -20.15
CA ARG A 1208 -16.67 36.81 -20.93
C ARG A 1208 -17.97 37.20 -20.22
N ARG A 1209 -18.06 37.06 -18.89
CA ARG A 1209 -19.23 37.54 -18.12
C ARG A 1209 -19.35 39.06 -18.06
N ARG A 1210 -18.28 39.83 -18.26
CA ARG A 1210 -18.33 41.31 -18.31
C ARG A 1210 -18.72 41.87 -19.69
N LYS A 1211 -18.48 41.15 -20.79
CA LYS A 1211 -18.93 41.56 -22.14
C LYS A 1211 -20.40 41.24 -22.44
N GLY A 1212 -21.00 40.25 -21.79
CA GLY A 1212 -22.41 39.86 -22.00
C GLY A 1212 -23.46 40.71 -21.27
N ARG A 1213 -23.11 41.88 -20.74
CA ARG A 1213 -24.03 42.74 -19.96
C ARG A 1213 -24.11 44.19 -20.45
N LYS A 1214 -23.66 44.47 -21.68
CA LYS A 1214 -23.62 45.85 -22.24
C LYS A 1214 -24.28 46.05 -23.61
N THR A 1215 -25.05 45.08 -24.09
CA THR A 1215 -25.90 45.24 -25.27
C THR A 1215 -27.22 44.57 -24.96
N ASP A 1216 -28.21 45.38 -24.59
CA ASP A 1216 -29.62 45.28 -24.99
C ASP A 1216 -30.38 46.34 -24.17
N GLY A 1217 -30.29 47.56 -24.69
CA GLY A 1217 -31.21 48.66 -24.46
C GLY A 1217 -31.52 49.22 -25.85
N ILE A 1218 -32.59 48.68 -26.44
CA ILE A 1218 -33.53 49.16 -27.48
C ILE A 1218 -34.20 47.91 -28.05
#